data_AF-A0A2D9C5W3-F1
#
_entry.id   AF-A0A2D9C5W3-F1
#
_cell.length_a   1.000
_cell.length_b   1.000
_cell.length_c   1.000
_cell.angle_alpha   90.00
_cell.angle_beta   90.00
_cell.angle_gamma   90.00
#
_symmetry.space_group_name_H-M   'P 1'
#
loop_
_entity.id
_entity.type
_entity.pdbx_description
1 polymer ?
#
loop_
_entity_poly.entity_id
_entity_poly.type
_entity_poly.pdbx_seq_one_letter_code
_entity_poly.pdbx_strand_id
1 'polypeptide(L)'
;MSKIIAAYGGGFKPPTKGHLEVVKKALESLPEIDEFIIYVGSKERNGVSQAEAILIWDIFKKYLPMKVKIEPAKSPIGDIVRLGKNNPEDEVYFIIGGREGRDDDLKDIENRTKNIESAYPNMKVKVQFTQDKGMSGTNARKAAKVSSDKLAPFLPDELDDSEKEEIFNILRPVIKEEITKPQLDSIEKYADGLFNKLGIDIEFTRHFLDRVNDKRNIKPISVPELVGMFKRLHRKHGKPLSKIDDDFNAVVKDFNSNINIPFAINVTDDDIEMYAKTVMRKKDFKTSTPVIALNENASYTKDINLIERLAQLTQHMLDKGMNIEPLPNLEFVDGDSENAREFLGKTAYYDPNTQTIVLYTEGRHPKDIARSYTHEIIHHIQNLEGRLGDIQTTNTQEDDNLNDIEAEANLKGTMTFRNWTDSLNESIVGNKIECDKCGWSWKIADGGNDLFICHKCGNDNEPINEAKPYKHKHGFDNKLGKDPFGLNQFAREIAEEALLPEEEVVSSPPMEYKIYSDMDGVLTDFDKSFEKYSKGIPPREYEKKFGKEGFWELIDGQGKVGFWVGMPWMEDGKDYWNYIKDYDVELLSSPSRSETSRLGKRLWVRNNLPGIKLHLAQAYNKKNYAEPNHILIDDRKSNIEQWREAGGIGILHTSASDTIKQLKALGL
;
A
#
# COMPACT_ATOMS: atom_id res chain seq x y z
N MET A 1 49.48 -13.76 -17.53
CA MET A 1 49.10 -15.18 -17.65
C MET A 1 47.70 -15.21 -18.20
N SER A 2 47.46 -15.97 -19.26
CA SER A 2 46.10 -16.19 -19.78
C SER A 2 45.28 -16.90 -18.70
N LYS A 3 44.02 -16.53 -18.58
CA LYS A 3 43.07 -17.15 -17.64
C LYS A 3 42.11 -18.05 -18.38
N ILE A 4 41.55 -19.01 -17.64
CA ILE A 4 40.40 -19.81 -18.09
C ILE A 4 39.15 -19.27 -17.40
N ILE A 5 38.28 -18.62 -18.18
CA ILE A 5 37.05 -17.99 -17.70
C ILE A 5 35.85 -18.84 -18.13
N ALA A 6 35.13 -19.40 -17.17
CA ALA A 6 33.85 -20.04 -17.43
C ALA A 6 32.70 -19.02 -17.36
N ALA A 7 31.72 -19.15 -18.24
CA ALA A 7 30.54 -18.30 -18.22
C ALA A 7 29.26 -19.10 -18.46
N TYR A 8 28.28 -18.92 -17.57
CA TYR A 8 26.97 -19.57 -17.62
C TYR A 8 25.85 -18.53 -17.68
N GLY A 9 25.05 -18.56 -18.75
CA GLY A 9 24.06 -17.52 -19.04
C GLY A 9 22.64 -18.04 -19.12
N GLY A 10 21.71 -17.39 -18.41
CA GLY A 10 20.33 -17.83 -18.36
C GLY A 10 19.34 -16.79 -17.85
N GLY A 11 18.05 -17.11 -18.00
CA GLY A 11 16.97 -16.26 -17.45
C GLY A 11 16.89 -16.35 -15.92
N PHE A 12 17.04 -17.56 -15.37
CA PHE A 12 17.05 -17.84 -13.93
C PHE A 12 15.90 -17.17 -13.17
N LYS A 13 14.64 -17.41 -13.58
CA LYS A 13 13.46 -16.78 -12.97
C LYS A 13 12.57 -17.80 -12.25
N PRO A 14 12.82 -18.20 -11.01
CA PRO A 14 14.06 -18.04 -10.26
C PRO A 14 15.16 -19.01 -10.73
N PRO A 15 16.41 -18.86 -10.25
CA PRO A 15 17.36 -19.98 -10.26
C PRO A 15 16.81 -21.13 -9.40
N THR A 16 17.29 -22.35 -9.65
CA THR A 16 16.81 -23.59 -9.04
C THR A 16 18.00 -24.49 -8.73
N LYS A 17 17.78 -25.57 -7.97
CA LYS A 17 18.79 -26.60 -7.67
C LYS A 17 19.54 -27.09 -8.91
N GLY A 18 18.82 -27.39 -10.00
CA GLY A 18 19.45 -27.82 -11.25
C GLY A 18 20.41 -26.78 -11.85
N HIS A 19 20.13 -25.48 -11.70
CA HIS A 19 21.06 -24.44 -12.16
C HIS A 19 22.32 -24.40 -11.29
N LEU A 20 22.22 -24.60 -9.97
CA LEU A 20 23.37 -24.70 -9.09
C LEU A 20 24.21 -25.96 -9.39
N GLU A 21 23.54 -27.09 -9.64
CA GLU A 21 24.17 -28.37 -10.00
C GLU A 21 25.02 -28.24 -11.27
N VAL A 22 24.54 -27.51 -12.28
CA VAL A 22 25.32 -27.21 -13.51
C VAL A 22 26.62 -26.46 -13.17
N VAL A 23 26.56 -25.47 -12.28
CA VAL A 23 27.74 -24.70 -11.86
C VAL A 23 28.72 -25.59 -11.10
N LYS A 24 28.24 -26.41 -10.15
CA LYS A 24 29.08 -27.32 -9.38
C LYS A 24 29.76 -28.38 -10.26
N LYS A 25 29.00 -29.06 -11.12
CA LYS A 25 29.54 -30.03 -12.08
C LYS A 25 30.59 -29.42 -13.00
N ALA A 26 30.37 -28.18 -13.48
CA ALA A 26 31.37 -27.49 -14.28
C ALA A 26 32.66 -27.21 -13.49
N LEU A 27 32.56 -26.74 -12.23
CA LEU A 27 33.72 -26.47 -11.38
C LEU A 27 34.47 -27.74 -10.95
N GLU A 28 33.77 -28.85 -10.76
CA GLU A 28 34.36 -30.15 -10.41
C GLU A 28 35.05 -30.80 -11.62
N SER A 29 34.41 -30.77 -12.79
CA SER A 29 34.96 -31.40 -14.00
C SER A 29 36.05 -30.57 -14.70
N LEU A 30 36.13 -29.27 -14.40
CA LEU A 30 37.08 -28.33 -14.99
C LEU A 30 37.80 -27.55 -13.87
N PRO A 31 38.67 -28.22 -13.09
CA PRO A 31 39.35 -27.59 -11.95
C PRO A 31 40.26 -26.42 -12.36
N GLU A 32 40.67 -26.36 -13.63
CA GLU A 32 41.52 -25.32 -14.21
C GLU A 32 40.83 -23.95 -14.40
N ILE A 33 39.52 -23.85 -14.16
CA ILE A 33 38.79 -22.57 -14.24
C ILE A 33 39.34 -21.58 -13.21
N ASP A 34 39.84 -20.43 -13.66
CA ASP A 34 40.31 -19.33 -12.80
C ASP A 34 39.15 -18.46 -12.30
N GLU A 35 38.14 -18.23 -13.15
CA GLU A 35 36.99 -17.38 -12.88
C GLU A 35 35.71 -17.97 -13.47
N PHE A 36 34.59 -17.89 -12.76
CA PHE A 36 33.29 -18.36 -13.23
C PHE A 36 32.25 -17.23 -13.15
N ILE A 37 31.63 -16.87 -14.27
CA ILE A 37 30.65 -15.77 -14.33
C ILE A 37 29.25 -16.31 -14.62
N ILE A 38 28.29 -16.00 -13.76
CA ILE A 38 26.87 -16.30 -13.95
C ILE A 38 26.16 -15.04 -14.47
N TYR A 39 25.75 -15.06 -15.73
CA TYR A 39 25.04 -13.96 -16.37
C TYR A 39 23.52 -14.10 -16.22
N VAL A 40 22.90 -13.25 -15.42
CA VAL A 40 21.47 -13.28 -15.12
C VAL A 40 20.69 -12.37 -16.06
N GLY A 41 19.76 -12.92 -16.85
CA GLY A 41 19.02 -12.18 -17.87
C GLY A 41 18.04 -11.12 -17.33
N SER A 42 17.89 -10.03 -18.08
CA SER A 42 17.02 -8.87 -17.76
C SER A 42 15.52 -9.09 -17.91
N LYS A 43 15.08 -10.08 -18.72
CA LYS A 43 13.65 -10.32 -18.99
C LYS A 43 12.92 -10.86 -17.75
N GLU A 44 11.89 -10.15 -17.31
CA GLU A 44 10.97 -10.58 -16.24
C GLU A 44 10.12 -11.78 -16.68
N ARG A 45 9.81 -12.71 -15.75
CA ARG A 45 8.92 -13.85 -15.99
C ARG A 45 8.01 -14.11 -14.78
N ASN A 46 6.71 -13.94 -14.98
CA ASN A 46 5.67 -14.11 -13.95
C ASN A 46 6.03 -13.32 -12.66
N GLY A 47 6.38 -12.04 -12.84
CA GLY A 47 6.71 -11.11 -11.76
C GLY A 47 8.11 -11.25 -11.14
N VAL A 48 8.83 -12.35 -11.41
CA VAL A 48 10.24 -12.48 -11.02
C VAL A 48 11.11 -11.72 -12.02
N SER A 49 11.79 -10.67 -11.55
CA SER A 49 12.67 -9.82 -12.37
C SER A 49 14.15 -10.25 -12.28
N GLN A 50 15.03 -9.48 -12.92
CA GLN A 50 16.48 -9.69 -12.83
C GLN A 50 17.00 -9.59 -11.40
N ALA A 51 16.43 -8.68 -10.62
CA ALA A 51 16.85 -8.43 -9.25
C ALA A 51 16.54 -9.60 -8.31
N GLU A 52 15.30 -10.09 -8.29
CA GLU A 52 14.93 -11.21 -7.41
C GLU A 52 15.73 -12.45 -7.77
N ALA A 53 16.02 -12.65 -9.06
CA ALA A 53 16.90 -13.74 -9.50
C ALA A 53 18.34 -13.59 -8.99
N ILE A 54 18.89 -12.36 -8.96
CA ILE A 54 20.22 -12.08 -8.41
C ILE A 54 20.22 -12.30 -6.90
N LEU A 55 19.19 -11.84 -6.17
CA LEU A 55 19.06 -12.08 -4.73
C LEU A 55 19.09 -13.57 -4.38
N ILE A 56 18.36 -14.40 -5.14
CA ILE A 56 18.36 -15.85 -4.92
C ILE A 56 19.72 -16.47 -5.29
N TRP A 57 20.37 -15.97 -6.36
CA TRP A 57 21.73 -16.39 -6.67
C TRP A 57 22.76 -15.98 -5.60
N ASP A 58 22.60 -14.83 -4.96
CA ASP A 58 23.47 -14.39 -3.86
C ASP A 58 23.34 -15.29 -2.63
N ILE A 59 22.14 -15.84 -2.37
CA ILE A 59 21.95 -16.90 -1.37
C ILE A 59 22.71 -18.17 -1.79
N PHE A 60 22.54 -18.62 -3.04
CA PHE A 60 23.25 -19.79 -3.56
C PHE A 60 24.77 -19.62 -3.56
N LYS A 61 25.27 -18.39 -3.71
CA LYS A 61 26.70 -18.06 -3.78
C LYS A 61 27.46 -18.47 -2.52
N LYS A 62 26.81 -18.54 -1.36
CA LYS A 62 27.41 -19.04 -0.10
C LYS A 62 27.95 -20.47 -0.24
N TYR A 63 27.39 -21.25 -1.16
CA TYR A 63 27.73 -22.65 -1.42
C TYR A 63 28.66 -22.84 -2.63
N LEU A 64 29.21 -21.73 -3.15
CA LEU A 64 30.08 -21.72 -4.31
C LEU A 64 31.45 -21.12 -3.97
N PRO A 65 32.54 -21.54 -4.63
CA PRO A 65 33.86 -20.96 -4.43
C PRO A 65 33.90 -19.45 -4.72
N MET A 66 34.82 -18.72 -4.08
CA MET A 66 34.96 -17.26 -4.25
C MET A 66 35.23 -16.81 -5.70
N LYS A 67 35.73 -17.70 -6.55
CA LYS A 67 35.95 -17.43 -7.98
C LYS A 67 34.66 -17.31 -8.80
N VAL A 68 33.49 -17.60 -8.21
CA VAL A 68 32.19 -17.44 -8.86
C VAL A 68 31.64 -16.01 -8.66
N LYS A 69 31.30 -15.35 -9.76
CA LYS A 69 30.69 -14.02 -9.83
C LYS A 69 29.29 -14.11 -10.43
N ILE A 70 28.39 -13.25 -9.96
CA ILE A 70 27.02 -13.11 -10.48
C ILE A 70 26.93 -11.72 -11.08
N GLU A 71 26.55 -11.64 -12.35
CA GLU A 71 26.51 -10.38 -13.09
C GLU A 71 25.16 -10.21 -13.82
N PRO A 72 24.54 -9.02 -13.75
CA PRO A 72 23.35 -8.72 -14.54
C PRO A 72 23.71 -8.67 -16.03
N ALA A 73 22.92 -9.35 -16.86
CA ALA A 73 23.08 -9.39 -18.31
C ALA A 73 21.82 -8.90 -19.04
N LYS A 74 22.00 -8.01 -20.02
CA LYS A 74 20.91 -7.62 -20.93
C LYS A 74 20.55 -8.79 -21.86
N SER A 75 21.55 -9.54 -22.31
CA SER A 75 21.38 -10.74 -23.13
C SER A 75 22.44 -11.75 -22.71
N PRO A 76 22.14 -12.71 -21.84
CA PRO A 76 23.15 -13.60 -21.26
C PRO A 76 24.08 -14.24 -22.29
N ILE A 77 23.54 -14.72 -23.41
CA ILE A 77 24.36 -15.30 -24.50
C ILE A 77 25.22 -14.23 -25.18
N GLY A 78 24.64 -13.06 -25.46
CA GLY A 78 25.37 -11.96 -26.08
C GLY A 78 26.47 -11.40 -25.18
N ASP A 79 26.25 -11.39 -23.87
CA ASP A 79 27.23 -11.02 -22.84
C ASP A 79 28.39 -12.04 -22.80
N ILE A 80 28.11 -13.35 -22.91
CA ILE A 80 29.15 -14.40 -23.01
C ILE A 80 29.96 -14.28 -24.30
N VAL A 81 29.31 -14.06 -25.44
CA VAL A 81 30.03 -13.86 -26.72
C VAL A 81 30.89 -12.59 -26.66
N ARG A 82 30.40 -11.52 -26.04
CA ARG A 82 31.19 -10.30 -25.82
C ARG A 82 32.37 -10.54 -24.88
N LEU A 83 32.22 -11.38 -23.86
CA LEU A 83 33.31 -11.78 -22.98
C LEU A 83 34.44 -12.46 -23.78
N GLY A 84 34.12 -13.45 -24.62
CA GLY A 84 35.11 -14.09 -25.49
C GLY A 84 35.78 -13.13 -26.46
N LYS A 85 35.00 -12.27 -27.11
CA LYS A 85 35.50 -11.25 -28.05
C LYS A 85 36.46 -10.25 -27.39
N ASN A 86 36.18 -9.84 -26.16
CA ASN A 86 36.96 -8.81 -25.46
C ASN A 86 38.20 -9.36 -24.75
N ASN A 87 38.32 -10.68 -24.62
CA ASN A 87 39.47 -11.33 -23.98
C ASN A 87 40.05 -12.41 -24.90
N PRO A 88 40.62 -12.03 -26.07
CA PRO A 88 41.12 -12.99 -27.06
C PRO A 88 42.32 -13.80 -26.56
N GLU A 89 43.04 -13.30 -25.57
CA GLU A 89 44.19 -13.97 -24.93
C GLU A 89 43.77 -14.96 -23.83
N ASP A 90 42.52 -14.90 -23.38
CA ASP A 90 41.96 -15.80 -22.37
C ASP A 90 41.11 -16.88 -23.02
N GLU A 91 41.08 -18.06 -22.40
CA GLU A 91 40.23 -19.16 -22.83
C GLU A 91 38.86 -19.06 -22.15
N VAL A 92 37.78 -19.03 -22.93
CA VAL A 92 36.42 -18.84 -22.42
C VAL A 92 35.61 -20.12 -22.58
N TYR A 93 35.22 -20.72 -21.45
CA TYR A 93 34.30 -21.85 -21.43
C TYR A 93 32.86 -21.37 -21.36
N PHE A 94 32.12 -21.50 -22.45
CA PHE A 94 30.68 -21.27 -22.46
C PHE A 94 29.96 -22.50 -21.89
N ILE A 95 29.61 -22.42 -20.61
CA ILE A 95 28.90 -23.47 -19.89
C ILE A 95 27.41 -23.44 -20.26
N ILE A 96 26.84 -24.61 -20.54
CA ILE A 96 25.42 -24.76 -20.81
C ILE A 96 24.85 -25.95 -20.03
N GLY A 97 23.71 -25.74 -19.38
CA GLY A 97 22.96 -26.79 -18.72
C GLY A 97 22.02 -27.51 -19.67
N GLY A 98 22.08 -28.83 -19.72
CA GLY A 98 21.12 -29.70 -20.39
C GLY A 98 20.41 -30.62 -19.40
N ARG A 99 19.22 -31.09 -19.72
CA ARG A 99 18.50 -32.10 -18.91
C ARG A 99 18.53 -33.42 -19.65
N GLU A 100 18.93 -34.50 -18.98
CA GLU A 100 19.05 -35.81 -19.62
C GLU A 100 17.71 -36.27 -20.20
N GLY A 101 17.71 -36.73 -21.46
CA GLY A 101 16.51 -37.24 -22.15
C GLY A 101 15.43 -36.20 -22.44
N ARG A 102 15.82 -34.92 -22.67
CA ARG A 102 14.96 -33.82 -23.11
C ARG A 102 15.49 -33.28 -24.46
N ASP A 103 15.09 -33.90 -25.57
CA ASP A 103 15.65 -33.67 -26.92
C ASP A 103 15.56 -32.21 -27.42
N ASP A 104 14.59 -31.46 -26.92
CA ASP A 104 14.43 -30.04 -27.19
C ASP A 104 15.46 -29.16 -26.47
N ASP A 105 16.02 -29.58 -25.32
CA ASP A 105 17.19 -28.91 -24.72
C ASP A 105 18.42 -29.08 -25.62
N LEU A 106 18.64 -30.28 -26.17
CA LEU A 106 19.76 -30.54 -27.08
C LEU A 106 19.68 -29.70 -28.37
N LYS A 107 18.48 -29.57 -28.95
CA LYS A 107 18.24 -28.70 -30.11
C LYS A 107 18.40 -27.22 -29.78
N ASP A 108 17.96 -26.75 -28.60
CA ASP A 108 18.16 -25.36 -28.18
C ASP A 108 19.65 -25.07 -27.98
N ILE A 109 20.39 -26.00 -27.38
CA ILE A 109 21.85 -25.92 -27.20
C ILE A 109 22.53 -25.78 -28.56
N GLU A 110 22.27 -26.72 -29.48
CA GLU A 110 22.89 -26.74 -30.81
C GLU A 110 22.59 -25.45 -31.60
N ASN A 111 21.35 -24.96 -31.55
CA ASN A 111 20.99 -23.71 -32.22
C ASN A 111 21.66 -22.48 -31.60
N ARG A 112 21.82 -22.44 -30.27
CA ARG A 112 22.36 -21.29 -29.54
C ARG A 112 23.87 -21.21 -29.54
N THR A 113 24.55 -22.34 -29.79
CA THR A 113 26.01 -22.42 -29.86
C THR A 113 26.54 -22.56 -31.27
N LYS A 114 25.64 -22.69 -32.26
CA LYS A 114 25.99 -22.77 -33.67
C LYS A 114 26.96 -21.65 -34.03
N ASN A 115 28.13 -22.04 -34.54
CA ASN A 115 29.21 -21.17 -35.00
C ASN A 115 29.99 -20.41 -33.92
N ILE A 116 29.80 -20.66 -32.61
CA ILE A 116 30.58 -19.94 -31.58
C ILE A 116 32.06 -20.36 -31.64
N GLU A 117 32.35 -21.64 -31.58
CA GLU A 117 33.74 -22.14 -31.57
C GLU A 117 34.46 -21.88 -32.90
N SER A 118 33.72 -21.82 -34.03
CA SER A 118 34.30 -21.51 -35.34
C SER A 118 34.53 -20.00 -35.53
N ALA A 119 33.71 -19.14 -34.93
CA ALA A 119 33.88 -17.69 -35.00
C ALA A 119 34.90 -17.15 -33.98
N TYR A 120 35.07 -17.83 -32.85
CA TYR A 120 35.92 -17.40 -31.75
C TYR A 120 36.79 -18.58 -31.27
N PRO A 121 38.05 -18.70 -31.76
CA PRO A 121 38.93 -19.83 -31.44
C PRO A 121 39.27 -19.98 -29.95
N ASN A 122 39.15 -18.90 -29.19
CA ASN A 122 39.37 -18.89 -27.74
C ASN A 122 38.13 -19.31 -26.93
N MET A 123 36.99 -19.59 -27.57
CA MET A 123 35.76 -20.02 -26.91
C MET A 123 35.51 -21.51 -27.11
N LYS A 124 35.17 -22.22 -26.02
CA LYS A 124 34.77 -23.63 -26.03
C LYS A 124 33.43 -23.82 -25.32
N VAL A 125 32.52 -24.56 -25.95
CA VAL A 125 31.20 -24.88 -25.39
C VAL A 125 31.33 -26.14 -24.52
N LYS A 126 30.85 -26.05 -23.28
CA LYS A 126 30.86 -27.17 -22.32
C LYS A 126 29.44 -27.42 -21.82
N VAL A 127 28.90 -28.61 -22.09
CA VAL A 127 27.55 -28.99 -21.68
C VAL A 127 27.61 -29.80 -20.39
N GLN A 128 26.77 -29.43 -19.42
CA GLN A 128 26.62 -30.14 -18.14
C GLN A 128 25.19 -30.65 -18.01
N PHE A 129 25.03 -31.96 -17.82
CA PHE A 129 23.71 -32.58 -17.74
C PHE A 129 23.21 -32.76 -16.31
N THR A 130 21.93 -32.49 -16.08
CA THR A 130 21.22 -32.76 -14.82
C THR A 130 20.10 -33.78 -15.03
N GLN A 131 19.82 -34.61 -14.03
CA GLN A 131 18.91 -35.77 -14.16
C GLN A 131 17.42 -35.39 -14.09
N ASP A 132 17.05 -34.32 -13.38
CA ASP A 132 15.64 -33.99 -13.13
C ASP A 132 15.01 -33.19 -14.30
N LYS A 133 14.13 -33.86 -15.06
CA LYS A 133 13.35 -33.26 -16.17
C LYS A 133 12.34 -32.20 -15.70
N GLY A 134 11.85 -32.29 -14.46
CA GLY A 134 10.90 -31.36 -13.84
C GLY A 134 11.55 -30.08 -13.32
N MET A 135 12.86 -30.08 -13.10
CA MET A 135 13.61 -28.97 -12.55
C MET A 135 13.65 -27.78 -13.53
N SER A 136 12.81 -26.76 -13.27
CA SER A 136 12.75 -25.54 -14.08
C SER A 136 12.24 -24.36 -13.26
N GLY A 137 12.65 -23.14 -13.63
CA GLY A 137 12.13 -21.93 -13.01
C GLY A 137 10.61 -21.78 -13.17
N THR A 138 10.00 -22.34 -14.22
CA THR A 138 8.54 -22.32 -14.39
C THR A 138 7.82 -23.17 -13.35
N ASN A 139 8.33 -24.37 -13.07
CA ASN A 139 7.75 -25.24 -12.05
C ASN A 139 8.03 -24.71 -10.65
N ALA A 140 9.22 -24.15 -10.40
CA ALA A 140 9.54 -23.46 -9.15
C ALA A 140 8.55 -22.31 -8.86
N ARG A 141 8.24 -21.45 -9.85
CA ARG A 141 7.22 -20.40 -9.68
C ARG A 141 5.84 -20.96 -9.39
N LYS A 142 5.42 -22.04 -10.06
CA LYS A 142 4.13 -22.69 -9.78
C LYS A 142 4.08 -23.24 -8.35
N ALA A 143 5.18 -23.82 -7.88
CA ALA A 143 5.27 -24.38 -6.55
C ALA A 143 5.30 -23.31 -5.44
N ALA A 144 6.01 -22.21 -5.67
CA ALA A 144 6.03 -21.04 -4.79
C ALA A 144 4.66 -20.35 -4.65
N LYS A 145 3.71 -20.57 -5.58
CA LYS A 145 2.32 -20.11 -5.40
C LYS A 145 1.56 -20.91 -4.36
N VAL A 146 2.01 -22.13 -4.05
CA VAL A 146 1.28 -23.04 -3.18
C VAL A 146 1.79 -22.91 -1.75
N SER A 147 3.07 -23.18 -1.51
CA SER A 147 3.70 -23.03 -0.19
C SER A 147 5.22 -23.11 -0.28
N SER A 148 5.89 -22.74 0.81
CA SER A 148 7.33 -22.95 1.00
C SER A 148 7.71 -24.44 0.83
N ASP A 149 6.93 -25.35 1.43
CA ASP A 149 7.15 -26.80 1.31
C ASP A 149 7.07 -27.32 -0.13
N LYS A 150 6.17 -26.77 -0.95
CA LYS A 150 6.08 -27.15 -2.37
C LYS A 150 7.22 -26.58 -3.18
N LEU A 151 7.75 -25.42 -2.81
CA LEU A 151 8.91 -24.80 -3.44
C LEU A 151 10.22 -25.53 -3.09
N ALA A 152 10.37 -26.02 -1.87
CA ALA A 152 11.60 -26.60 -1.35
C ALA A 152 12.28 -27.65 -2.28
N PRO A 153 11.55 -28.57 -2.94
CA PRO A 153 12.14 -29.52 -3.90
C PRO A 153 12.84 -28.88 -5.11
N PHE A 154 12.56 -27.61 -5.43
CA PHE A 154 13.21 -26.89 -6.53
C PHE A 154 14.44 -26.09 -6.08
N LEU A 155 14.71 -26.04 -4.76
CA LEU A 155 15.83 -25.33 -4.16
C LEU A 155 16.96 -26.31 -3.81
N PRO A 156 18.22 -25.85 -3.73
CA PRO A 156 19.34 -26.70 -3.35
C PRO A 156 19.12 -27.39 -1.99
N ASP A 157 19.50 -28.66 -1.89
CA ASP A 157 19.33 -29.45 -0.66
C ASP A 157 20.18 -28.91 0.50
N GLU A 158 21.27 -28.19 0.17
CA GLU A 158 22.24 -27.65 1.12
C GLU A 158 21.75 -26.39 1.83
N LEU A 159 20.69 -25.75 1.32
CA LEU A 159 20.07 -24.62 1.98
C LEU A 159 19.41 -25.07 3.27
N ASP A 160 19.63 -24.30 4.33
CA ASP A 160 18.86 -24.49 5.56
C ASP A 160 17.40 -24.02 5.39
N ASP A 161 16.56 -24.34 6.36
CA ASP A 161 15.13 -24.00 6.30
C ASP A 161 14.89 -22.49 6.32
N SER A 162 15.77 -21.71 6.97
CA SER A 162 15.67 -20.24 7.00
C SER A 162 15.96 -19.64 5.62
N GLU A 163 16.94 -20.15 4.89
CA GLU A 163 17.28 -19.69 3.54
C GLU A 163 16.23 -20.10 2.51
N LYS A 164 15.66 -21.31 2.64
CA LYS A 164 14.51 -21.72 1.82
C LYS A 164 13.32 -20.79 2.05
N GLU A 165 13.07 -20.44 3.30
CA GLU A 165 12.01 -19.49 3.67
C GLU A 165 12.31 -18.06 3.19
N GLU A 166 13.57 -17.61 3.23
CA GLU A 166 14.00 -16.34 2.63
C GLU A 166 13.71 -16.31 1.12
N ILE A 167 14.04 -17.38 0.40
CA ILE A 167 13.76 -17.49 -1.04
C ILE A 167 12.25 -17.51 -1.30
N PHE A 168 11.47 -18.23 -0.49
CA PHE A 168 10.01 -18.21 -0.57
C PHE A 168 9.47 -16.80 -0.38
N ASN A 169 9.98 -16.04 0.60
CA ASN A 169 9.59 -14.66 0.86
C ASN A 169 10.05 -13.66 -0.21
N ILE A 170 11.15 -13.94 -0.92
CA ILE A 170 11.54 -13.18 -2.13
C ILE A 170 10.53 -13.42 -3.27
N LEU A 171 10.01 -14.64 -3.40
CA LEU A 171 9.19 -15.07 -4.53
C LEU A 171 7.69 -14.83 -4.36
N ARG A 172 7.14 -15.11 -3.18
CA ARG A 172 5.72 -15.00 -2.86
C ARG A 172 5.10 -13.65 -3.25
N PRO A 173 5.68 -12.49 -2.88
CA PRO A 173 5.04 -11.20 -3.17
C PRO A 173 5.13 -10.79 -4.64
N VAL A 174 6.06 -11.39 -5.41
CA VAL A 174 6.30 -10.99 -6.79
C VAL A 174 5.60 -11.90 -7.80
N ILE A 175 5.31 -13.14 -7.44
CA ILE A 175 4.66 -14.09 -8.35
C ILE A 175 3.19 -13.70 -8.56
N LYS A 176 2.80 -13.52 -9.83
CA LYS A 176 1.45 -13.11 -10.21
C LYS A 176 0.51 -14.32 -10.21
N GLU A 177 -0.53 -14.28 -9.37
CA GLU A 177 -1.63 -15.25 -9.42
C GLU A 177 -2.50 -15.00 -10.67
N GLU A 178 -2.71 -16.04 -11.46
CA GLU A 178 -3.60 -16.00 -12.64
C GLU A 178 -4.88 -16.74 -12.26
N ILE A 179 -6.05 -16.23 -12.66
CA ILE A 179 -7.32 -16.91 -12.44
C ILE A 179 -7.39 -18.14 -13.36
N THR A 180 -7.60 -19.33 -12.81
CA THR A 180 -7.72 -20.56 -13.60
C THR A 180 -9.11 -20.67 -14.26
N LYS A 181 -9.24 -21.46 -15.33
CA LYS A 181 -10.54 -21.69 -15.99
C LYS A 181 -11.62 -22.24 -15.03
N PRO A 182 -11.35 -23.22 -14.14
CA PRO A 182 -12.33 -23.65 -13.14
C PRO A 182 -12.76 -22.55 -12.17
N GLN A 183 -11.84 -21.64 -11.80
CA GLN A 183 -12.19 -20.48 -10.96
C GLN A 183 -13.06 -19.48 -11.73
N LEU A 184 -12.78 -19.24 -13.02
CA LEU A 184 -13.65 -18.42 -13.88
C LEU A 184 -15.06 -19.01 -14.00
N ASP A 185 -15.17 -20.31 -14.26
CA ASP A 185 -16.46 -21.00 -14.37
C ASP A 185 -17.25 -20.90 -13.05
N SER A 186 -16.55 -20.88 -11.91
CA SER A 186 -17.16 -20.69 -10.60
C SER A 186 -17.64 -19.25 -10.38
N ILE A 187 -16.93 -18.25 -10.90
CA ILE A 187 -17.34 -16.84 -10.83
C ILE A 187 -18.54 -16.58 -11.74
N GLU A 188 -18.55 -17.17 -12.94
CA GLU A 188 -19.68 -17.07 -13.88
C GLU A 188 -20.95 -17.64 -13.26
N LYS A 189 -20.91 -18.87 -12.74
CA LYS A 189 -22.03 -19.48 -12.01
C LYS A 189 -22.48 -18.68 -10.79
N TYR A 190 -21.53 -18.06 -10.08
CA TYR A 190 -21.84 -17.20 -8.95
C TYR A 190 -22.59 -15.93 -9.39
N ALA A 191 -22.11 -15.27 -10.45
CA ALA A 191 -22.74 -14.07 -10.99
C ALA A 191 -24.12 -14.41 -11.54
N ASP A 192 -24.25 -15.47 -12.32
CA ASP A 192 -25.51 -15.96 -12.86
C ASP A 192 -26.53 -16.27 -11.74
N GLY A 193 -26.16 -17.12 -10.77
CA GLY A 193 -27.02 -17.47 -9.65
C GLY A 193 -27.42 -16.29 -8.76
N LEU A 194 -26.62 -15.21 -8.76
CA LEU A 194 -26.95 -13.99 -8.04
C LEU A 194 -28.08 -13.20 -8.72
N PHE A 195 -28.14 -13.21 -10.05
CA PHE A 195 -29.07 -12.41 -10.86
C PHE A 195 -30.29 -13.19 -11.36
N ASN A 196 -30.22 -14.52 -11.40
CA ASN A 196 -31.27 -15.40 -11.90
C ASN A 196 -32.66 -15.12 -11.28
N LYS A 197 -32.74 -14.81 -9.97
CA LYS A 197 -34.01 -14.45 -9.32
C LYS A 197 -34.69 -13.19 -9.88
N LEU A 198 -33.97 -12.39 -10.65
CA LEU A 198 -34.45 -11.20 -11.33
C LEU A 198 -34.73 -11.44 -12.82
N GLY A 199 -34.66 -12.69 -13.31
CA GLY A 199 -34.79 -13.03 -14.74
C GLY A 199 -33.62 -12.50 -15.56
N ILE A 200 -32.40 -12.50 -14.99
CA ILE A 200 -31.19 -12.03 -15.65
C ILE A 200 -30.14 -13.14 -15.60
N ASP A 201 -29.70 -13.58 -16.77
CA ASP A 201 -28.64 -14.57 -16.94
C ASP A 201 -27.30 -13.89 -17.27
N ILE A 202 -26.22 -14.32 -16.63
CA ILE A 202 -24.88 -13.73 -16.83
C ILE A 202 -23.95 -14.76 -17.46
N GLU A 203 -23.41 -14.40 -18.63
CA GLU A 203 -22.47 -15.25 -19.35
C GLU A 203 -21.14 -14.56 -19.67
N PHE A 204 -20.05 -15.32 -19.60
CA PHE A 204 -18.71 -14.85 -19.92
C PHE A 204 -18.28 -15.32 -21.31
N THR A 205 -18.09 -14.36 -22.21
CA THR A 205 -17.63 -14.66 -23.57
C THR A 205 -16.21 -15.23 -23.58
N ARG A 206 -15.83 -16.00 -24.60
CA ARG A 206 -14.44 -16.47 -24.80
C ARG A 206 -13.41 -15.34 -24.72
N HIS A 207 -13.77 -14.16 -25.22
CA HIS A 207 -12.90 -12.98 -25.15
C HIS A 207 -12.79 -12.38 -23.74
N PHE A 208 -13.72 -12.63 -22.83
CA PHE A 208 -13.53 -12.35 -21.40
C PHE A 208 -12.46 -13.25 -20.80
N LEU A 209 -12.55 -14.57 -21.07
CA LEU A 209 -11.61 -15.57 -20.55
C LEU A 209 -10.17 -15.26 -20.98
N ASP A 210 -9.97 -14.92 -22.25
CA ASP A 210 -8.65 -14.58 -22.79
C ASP A 210 -8.07 -13.30 -22.14
N ARG A 211 -8.94 -12.42 -21.62
CA ARG A 211 -8.56 -11.07 -21.19
C ARG A 211 -8.41 -10.90 -19.69
N VAL A 212 -8.94 -11.79 -18.87
CA VAL A 212 -8.86 -11.67 -17.41
C VAL A 212 -7.41 -11.76 -16.89
N ASN A 213 -6.60 -12.63 -17.50
CA ASN A 213 -5.18 -12.82 -17.19
C ASN A 213 -4.24 -12.09 -18.15
N ASP A 214 -4.79 -11.27 -19.05
CA ASP A 214 -3.98 -10.57 -20.04
C ASP A 214 -3.04 -9.57 -19.36
N LYS A 215 -1.78 -9.55 -19.82
CA LYS A 215 -0.72 -8.66 -19.33
C LYS A 215 -1.11 -7.18 -19.41
N ARG A 216 -2.06 -6.82 -20.28
CA ARG A 216 -2.62 -5.46 -20.39
C ARG A 216 -3.23 -4.93 -19.10
N ASN A 217 -3.62 -5.82 -18.17
CA ASN A 217 -4.25 -5.42 -16.91
C ASN A 217 -3.26 -4.82 -15.90
N ILE A 218 -1.94 -4.77 -16.18
CA ILE A 218 -0.84 -4.23 -15.34
C ILE A 218 -0.76 -4.94 -13.98
N LYS A 219 -1.75 -4.71 -13.10
CA LYS A 219 -2.07 -5.48 -11.90
C LYS A 219 -3.07 -6.60 -12.25
N PRO A 220 -2.74 -7.88 -11.99
CA PRO A 220 -3.65 -9.00 -12.22
C PRO A 220 -5.04 -8.75 -11.62
N ILE A 221 -6.08 -9.19 -12.31
CA ILE A 221 -7.45 -9.16 -11.79
C ILE A 221 -7.61 -10.40 -10.91
N SER A 222 -8.14 -10.23 -9.70
CA SER A 222 -8.29 -11.33 -8.74
C SER A 222 -9.74 -11.83 -8.65
N VAL A 223 -9.91 -13.06 -8.17
CA VAL A 223 -11.23 -13.66 -7.92
C VAL A 223 -12.08 -12.80 -6.96
N PRO A 224 -11.56 -12.32 -5.81
CA PRO A 224 -12.35 -11.48 -4.90
C PRO A 224 -12.81 -10.16 -5.52
N GLU A 225 -11.99 -9.53 -6.38
CA GLU A 225 -12.36 -8.28 -7.05
C GLU A 225 -13.53 -8.49 -8.01
N LEU A 226 -13.54 -9.58 -8.79
CA LEU A 226 -14.65 -9.90 -9.69
C LEU A 226 -15.92 -10.27 -8.92
N VAL A 227 -15.81 -11.13 -7.91
CA VAL A 227 -16.96 -11.50 -7.04
C VAL A 227 -17.57 -10.26 -6.38
N GLY A 228 -16.73 -9.41 -5.78
CA GLY A 228 -17.19 -8.17 -5.16
C GLY A 228 -17.84 -7.21 -6.15
N MET A 229 -17.32 -7.13 -7.38
CA MET A 229 -17.88 -6.31 -8.45
C MET A 229 -19.30 -6.77 -8.83
N PHE A 230 -19.52 -8.07 -9.06
CA PHE A 230 -20.85 -8.61 -9.38
C PHE A 230 -21.84 -8.46 -8.22
N LYS A 231 -21.38 -8.65 -6.97
CA LYS A 231 -22.19 -8.39 -5.77
C LYS A 231 -22.71 -6.95 -5.72
N ARG A 232 -21.84 -5.97 -5.98
CA ARG A 232 -22.21 -4.55 -6.04
C ARG A 232 -23.13 -4.22 -7.22
N LEU A 233 -22.88 -4.80 -8.39
CA LEU A 233 -23.73 -4.63 -9.57
C LEU A 233 -25.15 -5.13 -9.28
N HIS A 234 -25.29 -6.32 -8.71
CA HIS A 234 -26.59 -6.89 -8.34
C HIS A 234 -27.32 -6.01 -7.34
N ARG A 235 -26.65 -5.66 -6.22
CA ARG A 235 -27.24 -4.86 -5.14
C ARG A 235 -27.80 -3.54 -5.64
N LYS A 236 -27.05 -2.82 -6.49
CA LYS A 236 -27.39 -1.46 -6.90
C LYS A 236 -28.25 -1.39 -8.14
N HIS A 237 -27.94 -2.23 -9.12
CA HIS A 237 -28.45 -2.11 -10.47
C HIS A 237 -29.23 -3.34 -10.91
N GLY A 238 -29.30 -4.42 -10.12
CA GLY A 238 -30.06 -5.63 -10.48
C GLY A 238 -31.54 -5.35 -10.78
N LYS A 239 -32.28 -4.74 -9.85
CA LYS A 239 -33.71 -4.39 -10.07
C LYS A 239 -33.93 -3.36 -11.19
N PRO A 240 -33.10 -2.32 -11.35
CA PRO A 240 -33.17 -1.46 -12.52
C PRO A 240 -32.91 -2.20 -13.84
N LEU A 241 -31.91 -3.09 -13.87
CA LEU A 241 -31.58 -3.88 -15.05
C LEU A 241 -32.68 -4.88 -15.41
N SER A 242 -33.40 -5.40 -14.43
CA SER A 242 -34.50 -6.37 -14.65
C SER A 242 -35.77 -5.75 -15.24
N LYS A 243 -35.78 -4.44 -15.51
CA LYS A 243 -36.97 -3.70 -16.00
C LYS A 243 -36.74 -3.10 -17.38
N ILE A 244 -35.64 -3.45 -18.03
CA ILE A 244 -35.26 -2.91 -19.33
C ILE A 244 -36.01 -3.69 -20.40
N ASP A 245 -36.51 -2.97 -21.40
CA ASP A 245 -37.37 -3.45 -22.47
C ASP A 245 -36.69 -3.48 -23.85
N ASP A 246 -35.49 -2.88 -23.97
CA ASP A 246 -34.71 -2.81 -25.20
C ASP A 246 -33.26 -3.28 -25.01
N ASP A 247 -32.71 -3.88 -26.07
CA ASP A 247 -31.29 -4.25 -26.17
C ASP A 247 -30.38 -3.02 -26.06
N PHE A 248 -29.33 -3.12 -25.25
CA PHE A 248 -28.31 -2.08 -25.19
C PHE A 248 -26.94 -2.60 -24.77
N ASN A 249 -25.94 -1.73 -24.92
CA ASN A 249 -24.58 -2.00 -24.46
C ASN A 249 -24.26 -1.06 -23.30
N ALA A 250 -23.62 -1.62 -22.27
CA ALA A 250 -23.17 -0.85 -21.12
C ALA A 250 -21.73 -1.23 -20.74
N VAL A 251 -21.02 -0.33 -20.09
CA VAL A 251 -19.76 -0.64 -19.42
C VAL A 251 -19.96 -0.51 -17.93
N VAL A 252 -19.87 -1.62 -17.22
CA VAL A 252 -19.85 -1.62 -15.77
C VAL A 252 -18.45 -1.22 -15.31
N LYS A 253 -18.36 -0.16 -14.53
CA LYS A 253 -17.11 0.38 -13.98
C LYS A 253 -17.09 0.26 -12.46
N ASP A 254 -16.07 -0.42 -11.98
CA ASP A 254 -15.73 -0.46 -10.56
C ASP A 254 -14.52 0.45 -10.31
N PHE A 255 -14.75 1.63 -9.73
CA PHE A 255 -13.66 2.58 -9.52
C PHE A 255 -12.80 2.20 -8.30
N ASN A 256 -13.28 1.34 -7.39
CA ASN A 256 -12.47 0.84 -6.28
C ASN A 256 -11.32 -0.03 -6.78
N SER A 257 -11.59 -0.88 -7.78
CA SER A 257 -10.61 -1.77 -8.38
C SER A 257 -10.06 -1.30 -9.74
N ASN A 258 -10.64 -0.24 -10.33
CA ASN A 258 -10.40 0.20 -11.71
C ASN A 258 -10.69 -0.89 -12.76
N ILE A 259 -11.59 -1.82 -12.45
CA ILE A 259 -12.03 -2.88 -13.37
C ILE A 259 -13.21 -2.37 -14.19
N ASN A 260 -13.15 -2.62 -15.49
CA ASN A 260 -14.18 -2.24 -16.45
C ASN A 260 -14.61 -3.49 -17.23
N ILE A 261 -15.91 -3.76 -17.26
CA ILE A 261 -16.51 -4.89 -17.98
C ILE A 261 -17.59 -4.34 -18.93
N PRO A 262 -17.34 -4.34 -20.25
CA PRO A 262 -18.38 -4.12 -21.25
C PRO A 262 -19.35 -5.30 -21.33
N PHE A 263 -20.63 -5.02 -21.21
CA PHE A 263 -21.74 -5.96 -21.38
C PHE A 263 -22.52 -5.66 -22.67
N ALA A 264 -22.93 -6.72 -23.37
CA ALA A 264 -24.15 -6.68 -24.19
C ALA A 264 -25.30 -7.15 -23.31
N ILE A 265 -26.39 -6.40 -23.32
CA ILE A 265 -27.60 -6.71 -22.57
C ILE A 265 -28.69 -6.89 -23.62
N ASN A 266 -29.18 -8.12 -23.74
CA ASN A 266 -30.21 -8.47 -24.69
C ASN A 266 -31.48 -8.83 -23.93
N VAL A 267 -32.62 -8.31 -24.36
CA VAL A 267 -33.92 -8.58 -23.74
C VAL A 267 -34.64 -9.63 -24.57
N THR A 268 -35.05 -10.72 -23.94
CA THR A 268 -35.87 -11.78 -24.57
C THR A 268 -37.30 -11.73 -24.01
N ASP A 269 -38.20 -12.56 -24.57
CA ASP A 269 -39.60 -12.60 -24.14
C ASP A 269 -39.77 -13.05 -22.67
N ASP A 270 -38.83 -13.84 -22.15
CA ASP A 270 -38.90 -14.44 -20.82
C ASP A 270 -37.78 -13.98 -19.86
N ASP A 271 -36.57 -13.69 -20.38
CA ASP A 271 -35.36 -13.37 -19.59
C ASP A 271 -34.48 -12.27 -20.22
N ILE A 272 -33.52 -11.75 -19.46
CA ILE A 272 -32.51 -10.78 -19.91
C ILE A 272 -31.13 -11.43 -19.91
N GLU A 273 -30.47 -11.47 -21.06
CA GLU A 273 -29.12 -12.04 -21.20
C GLU A 273 -28.05 -10.94 -21.10
N MET A 274 -27.15 -11.07 -20.14
CA MET A 274 -26.03 -10.16 -19.93
C MET A 274 -24.68 -10.81 -20.27
N TYR A 275 -24.16 -10.51 -21.46
CA TYR A 275 -22.88 -11.04 -21.95
C TYR A 275 -21.70 -10.15 -21.57
N ALA A 276 -20.85 -10.61 -20.66
CA ALA A 276 -19.57 -9.97 -20.38
C ALA A 276 -18.61 -10.15 -21.55
N LYS A 277 -18.46 -9.13 -22.40
CA LYS A 277 -17.70 -9.21 -23.67
C LYS A 277 -16.19 -9.26 -23.48
N THR A 278 -15.69 -8.63 -22.42
CA THR A 278 -14.27 -8.54 -22.10
C THR A 278 -14.10 -7.99 -20.69
N VAL A 279 -12.86 -7.97 -20.20
CA VAL A 279 -12.51 -7.33 -18.95
C VAL A 279 -11.19 -6.59 -19.08
N MET A 280 -11.10 -5.40 -18.49
CA MET A 280 -9.83 -4.68 -18.41
C MET A 280 -9.68 -3.90 -17.11
N ARG A 281 -8.46 -3.88 -16.57
CA ARG A 281 -8.09 -2.94 -15.51
C ARG A 281 -7.48 -1.68 -16.10
N LYS A 282 -8.19 -0.55 -16.00
CA LYS A 282 -7.73 0.75 -16.50
C LYS A 282 -8.43 1.89 -15.75
N LYS A 283 -7.65 2.71 -15.03
CA LYS A 283 -8.13 3.85 -14.22
C LYS A 283 -8.90 4.86 -15.06
N ASP A 284 -8.30 5.31 -16.17
CA ASP A 284 -8.90 6.32 -17.06
C ASP A 284 -9.54 5.69 -18.31
N PHE A 285 -10.35 4.65 -18.13
CA PHE A 285 -11.03 4.01 -19.25
C PHE A 285 -12.11 4.92 -19.84
N LYS A 286 -11.84 5.50 -21.02
CA LYS A 286 -12.82 6.26 -21.79
C LYS A 286 -13.62 5.33 -22.70
N THR A 287 -14.92 5.51 -22.73
CA THR A 287 -15.85 4.78 -23.59
C THR A 287 -16.98 5.72 -24.02
N SER A 288 -17.48 5.55 -25.24
CA SER A 288 -18.70 6.20 -25.72
C SER A 288 -19.96 5.41 -25.37
N THR A 289 -19.80 4.17 -24.91
CA THR A 289 -20.89 3.30 -24.43
C THR A 289 -21.38 3.78 -23.05
N PRO A 290 -22.69 3.74 -22.76
CA PRO A 290 -23.25 4.05 -21.44
C PRO A 290 -22.52 3.35 -20.28
N VAL A 291 -22.38 4.04 -19.15
CA VAL A 291 -21.59 3.57 -17.99
C VAL A 291 -22.50 3.26 -16.82
N ILE A 292 -22.33 2.07 -16.24
CA ILE A 292 -22.94 1.67 -14.97
C ILE A 292 -21.85 1.73 -13.89
N ALA A 293 -21.91 2.71 -13.00
CA ALA A 293 -20.91 2.93 -11.96
C ALA A 293 -21.24 2.17 -10.66
N LEU A 294 -20.25 1.51 -10.05
CA LEU A 294 -20.44 0.67 -8.85
C LEU A 294 -20.03 1.31 -7.52
N ASN A 295 -19.57 2.57 -7.49
CA ASN A 295 -19.02 3.21 -6.28
C ASN A 295 -20.04 3.35 -5.15
N GLU A 296 -19.74 2.80 -3.98
CA GLU A 296 -20.40 3.16 -2.70
C GLU A 296 -19.52 4.17 -2.04
N ASN A 297 -19.87 5.45 -2.15
CA ASN A 297 -19.34 6.45 -1.26
C ASN A 297 -20.53 7.27 -0.80
N ALA A 298 -20.83 7.23 0.50
CA ALA A 298 -21.31 8.43 1.15
C ALA A 298 -20.27 9.53 0.87
N SER A 299 -20.72 10.73 0.54
CA SER A 299 -19.87 11.80 -0.03
C SER A 299 -18.55 12.03 0.73
N TYR A 300 -18.53 11.78 2.04
CA TYR A 300 -17.41 11.97 2.95
C TYR A 300 -16.24 10.98 2.82
N THR A 301 -16.42 9.79 2.22
CA THR A 301 -15.36 8.76 2.20
C THR A 301 -14.18 9.14 1.29
N LYS A 302 -14.32 10.24 0.55
CA LYS A 302 -13.21 10.88 -0.17
C LYS A 302 -12.27 11.67 0.75
N ASP A 303 -12.77 12.14 1.90
CA ASP A 303 -12.09 13.11 2.76
C ASP A 303 -11.92 12.61 4.22
N ILE A 304 -12.64 11.56 4.63
CA ILE A 304 -12.65 11.06 6.01
C ILE A 304 -12.37 9.55 6.04
N ASN A 305 -11.20 9.18 6.57
CA ASN A 305 -10.88 7.79 6.91
C ASN A 305 -11.53 7.42 8.25
N LEU A 306 -12.71 6.80 8.19
CA LEU A 306 -13.48 6.43 9.37
C LEU A 306 -12.71 5.46 10.30
N ILE A 307 -11.98 4.49 9.76
CA ILE A 307 -11.22 3.51 10.54
C ILE A 307 -10.15 4.21 11.37
N GLU A 308 -9.44 5.18 10.78
CA GLU A 308 -8.42 5.95 11.51
C GLU A 308 -9.05 6.81 12.61
N ARG A 309 -10.21 7.43 12.36
CA ARG A 309 -10.93 8.20 13.38
C ARG A 309 -11.40 7.33 14.54
N LEU A 310 -11.89 6.12 14.26
CA LEU A 310 -12.24 5.16 15.30
C LEU A 310 -10.99 4.73 16.09
N ALA A 311 -9.86 4.47 15.42
CA ALA A 311 -8.61 4.12 16.10
C ALA A 311 -8.08 5.24 17.01
N GLN A 312 -8.14 6.50 16.58
CA GLN A 312 -7.77 7.66 17.41
C GLN A 312 -8.67 7.78 18.66
N LEU A 313 -9.96 7.50 18.49
CA LEU A 313 -10.94 7.49 19.56
C LEU A 313 -10.71 6.31 20.53
N THR A 314 -10.37 5.12 20.03
CA THR A 314 -9.96 3.97 20.84
C THR A 314 -8.68 4.27 21.61
N GLN A 315 -7.69 4.91 20.98
CA GLN A 315 -6.46 5.30 21.65
C GLN A 315 -6.73 6.32 22.76
N HIS A 316 -7.63 7.28 22.53
CA HIS A 316 -8.06 8.21 23.58
C HIS A 316 -8.68 7.49 24.78
N MET A 317 -9.44 6.41 24.56
CA MET A 317 -9.99 5.59 25.63
C MET A 317 -8.90 4.85 26.43
N LEU A 318 -7.90 4.28 25.74
CA LEU A 318 -6.73 3.66 26.37
C LEU A 318 -5.94 4.67 27.20
N ASP A 319 -5.69 5.86 26.65
CA ASP A 319 -4.95 6.93 27.33
C ASP A 319 -5.66 7.44 28.58
N LYS A 320 -7.00 7.36 28.59
CA LYS A 320 -7.85 7.65 29.77
C LYS A 320 -7.92 6.49 30.76
N GLY A 321 -7.25 5.37 30.49
CA GLY A 321 -7.21 4.19 31.35
C GLY A 321 -8.51 3.40 31.37
N MET A 322 -9.29 3.43 30.29
CA MET A 322 -10.51 2.62 30.17
C MET A 322 -10.16 1.15 29.99
N ASN A 323 -10.90 0.26 30.65
CA ASN A 323 -10.68 -1.20 30.62
C ASN A 323 -11.23 -1.84 29.34
N ILE A 324 -10.62 -1.53 28.20
CA ILE A 324 -11.06 -2.01 26.87
C ILE A 324 -10.18 -3.13 26.30
N GLU A 325 -9.21 -3.64 27.08
CA GLU A 325 -8.31 -4.71 26.64
C GLU A 325 -8.77 -6.08 27.19
N PRO A 326 -8.79 -7.14 26.35
CA PRO A 326 -8.38 -7.18 24.95
C PRO A 326 -9.34 -6.43 24.01
N LEU A 327 -8.81 -5.69 23.04
CA LEU A 327 -9.63 -4.88 22.12
C LEU A 327 -10.65 -5.75 21.37
N PRO A 328 -11.89 -5.26 21.17
CA PRO A 328 -12.91 -6.00 20.45
C PRO A 328 -12.60 -6.04 18.95
N ASN A 329 -13.08 -7.10 18.29
CA ASN A 329 -13.13 -7.16 16.83
C ASN A 329 -14.07 -6.08 16.30
N LEU A 330 -13.81 -5.57 15.09
CA LEU A 330 -14.64 -4.55 14.46
C LEU A 330 -15.06 -5.01 13.06
N GLU A 331 -16.37 -5.06 12.84
CA GLU A 331 -16.98 -5.39 11.55
C GLU A 331 -17.82 -4.22 11.04
N PHE A 332 -17.66 -3.89 9.76
CA PHE A 332 -18.51 -2.92 9.07
C PHE A 332 -19.52 -3.65 8.18
N VAL A 333 -20.80 -3.37 8.39
CA VAL A 333 -21.89 -3.85 7.54
C VAL A 333 -22.24 -2.74 6.56
N ASP A 334 -21.56 -2.79 5.40
CA ASP A 334 -21.70 -1.80 4.34
C ASP A 334 -22.81 -2.17 3.35
N GLY A 335 -23.67 -1.20 3.04
CA GLY A 335 -24.71 -1.33 2.02
C GLY A 335 -25.83 -2.32 2.37
N ASP A 336 -26.19 -2.41 3.65
CA ASP A 336 -27.40 -3.09 4.11
C ASP A 336 -28.60 -2.13 4.01
N SER A 337 -29.06 -1.94 2.77
CA SER A 337 -30.16 -1.03 2.47
C SER A 337 -31.52 -1.55 2.97
N GLU A 338 -31.65 -2.84 3.33
CA GLU A 338 -32.88 -3.38 3.93
C GLU A 338 -32.98 -2.93 5.39
N ASN A 339 -31.94 -3.17 6.19
CA ASN A 339 -31.84 -2.66 7.56
C ASN A 339 -31.93 -1.12 7.60
N ALA A 340 -31.27 -0.40 6.68
CA ALA A 340 -31.29 1.06 6.66
C ALA A 340 -32.65 1.68 6.25
N ARG A 341 -33.53 0.91 5.59
CA ARG A 341 -34.89 1.34 5.24
C ARG A 341 -35.91 1.05 6.33
N GLU A 342 -35.59 0.14 7.24
CA GLU A 342 -36.41 -0.14 8.41
C GLU A 342 -36.19 0.94 9.45
N PHE A 343 -37.27 1.63 9.85
CA PHE A 343 -37.19 2.72 10.83
C PHE A 343 -36.61 2.26 12.18
N LEU A 344 -36.83 0.99 12.54
CA LEU A 344 -36.31 0.35 13.76
C LEU A 344 -35.05 -0.51 13.47
N GLY A 345 -34.42 -0.33 12.31
CA GLY A 345 -33.20 -1.03 11.93
C GLY A 345 -32.03 -0.73 12.88
N LYS A 346 -31.09 -1.67 12.94
CA LYS A 346 -29.93 -1.57 13.84
C LYS A 346 -28.93 -0.55 13.30
N THR A 347 -28.31 0.20 14.22
CA THR A 347 -27.23 1.14 13.87
C THR A 347 -25.85 0.58 14.26
N ALA A 348 -25.79 -0.18 15.35
CA ALA A 348 -24.66 -1.00 15.78
C ALA A 348 -25.14 -2.07 16.76
N TYR A 349 -24.27 -3.03 17.09
CA TYR A 349 -24.41 -3.89 18.26
C TYR A 349 -23.05 -4.51 18.66
N TYR A 350 -22.97 -4.97 19.90
CA TYR A 350 -21.86 -5.74 20.45
C TYR A 350 -22.24 -7.21 20.67
N ASP A 351 -21.43 -8.14 20.17
CA ASP A 351 -21.54 -9.57 20.45
C ASP A 351 -20.57 -9.99 21.57
N PRO A 352 -21.06 -10.34 22.78
CA PRO A 352 -20.21 -10.70 23.91
C PRO A 352 -19.47 -12.04 23.73
N ASN A 353 -19.96 -12.94 22.88
CA ASN A 353 -19.36 -14.26 22.67
C ASN A 353 -18.07 -14.18 21.84
N THR A 354 -18.12 -13.34 20.80
CA THR A 354 -16.99 -13.15 19.86
C THR A 354 -16.20 -11.87 20.17
N GLN A 355 -16.66 -11.08 21.14
CA GLN A 355 -16.14 -9.76 21.47
C GLN A 355 -16.08 -8.86 20.21
N THR A 356 -17.15 -8.85 19.42
CA THR A 356 -17.20 -8.16 18.13
C THR A 356 -18.18 -6.99 18.17
N ILE A 357 -17.72 -5.81 17.78
CA ILE A 357 -18.54 -4.64 17.49
C ILE A 357 -18.91 -4.66 16.01
N VAL A 358 -20.20 -4.58 15.71
CA VAL A 358 -20.72 -4.53 14.35
C VAL A 358 -21.34 -3.17 14.10
N LEU A 359 -20.87 -2.45 13.06
CA LEU A 359 -21.33 -1.10 12.70
C LEU A 359 -22.01 -1.09 11.33
N TYR A 360 -23.28 -0.66 11.28
CA TYR A 360 -23.99 -0.42 10.02
C TYR A 360 -23.65 0.97 9.50
N THR A 361 -23.26 1.10 8.24
CA THR A 361 -22.69 2.35 7.69
C THR A 361 -23.55 3.02 6.61
N GLU A 362 -24.52 2.29 6.03
CA GLU A 362 -25.33 2.75 4.89
C GLU A 362 -26.07 4.06 5.22
N GLY A 363 -25.78 5.12 4.46
CA GLY A 363 -26.48 6.42 4.57
C GLY A 363 -26.19 7.24 5.84
N ARG A 364 -25.26 6.82 6.69
CA ARG A 364 -25.00 7.45 8.00
C ARG A 364 -23.85 8.45 7.97
N HIS A 365 -23.97 9.52 8.76
CA HIS A 365 -22.89 10.49 8.93
C HIS A 365 -21.72 9.88 9.75
N PRO A 366 -20.44 10.18 9.46
CA PRO A 366 -19.29 9.57 10.15
C PRO A 366 -19.27 9.74 11.66
N LYS A 367 -19.69 10.93 12.14
CA LYS A 367 -19.82 11.19 13.58
C LYS A 367 -20.86 10.29 14.24
N ASP A 368 -21.91 9.90 13.52
CA ASP A 368 -22.95 9.03 14.05
C ASP A 368 -22.46 7.59 14.15
N ILE A 369 -21.67 7.14 13.18
CA ILE A 369 -21.00 5.83 13.23
C ILE A 369 -19.99 5.78 14.38
N ALA A 370 -19.20 6.84 14.58
CA ALA A 370 -18.26 6.94 15.70
C ALA A 370 -18.95 7.00 17.07
N ARG A 371 -20.11 7.65 17.17
CA ARG A 371 -20.91 7.64 18.41
C ARG A 371 -21.44 6.25 18.72
N SER A 372 -21.96 5.53 17.73
CA SER A 372 -22.35 4.12 17.91
C SER A 372 -21.16 3.27 18.34
N TYR A 373 -19.99 3.44 17.72
CA TYR A 373 -18.78 2.73 18.14
C TYR A 373 -18.44 2.96 19.62
N THR A 374 -18.51 4.20 20.12
CA THR A 374 -18.24 4.46 21.55
C THR A 374 -19.25 3.82 22.48
N HIS A 375 -20.51 3.72 22.07
CA HIS A 375 -21.57 3.07 22.82
C HIS A 375 -21.27 1.57 22.94
N GLU A 376 -20.94 0.91 21.82
CA GLU A 376 -20.60 -0.53 21.82
C GLU A 376 -19.31 -0.85 22.60
N ILE A 377 -18.34 0.08 22.64
CA ILE A 377 -17.14 -0.09 23.49
C ILE A 377 -17.51 -0.13 24.99
N ILE A 378 -18.54 0.60 25.43
CA ILE A 378 -18.98 0.48 26.84
C ILE A 378 -19.58 -0.90 27.11
N HIS A 379 -20.32 -1.48 26.17
CA HIS A 379 -20.77 -2.87 26.28
C HIS A 379 -19.60 -3.85 26.34
N HIS A 380 -18.55 -3.60 25.57
CA HIS A 380 -17.32 -4.38 25.67
C HIS A 380 -16.68 -4.29 27.07
N ILE A 381 -16.58 -3.10 27.67
CA ILE A 381 -16.10 -2.93 29.05
C ILE A 381 -16.99 -3.69 30.04
N GLN A 382 -18.31 -3.54 29.92
CA GLN A 382 -19.28 -4.26 30.76
C GLN A 382 -19.10 -5.78 30.62
N ASN A 383 -18.78 -6.29 29.43
CA ASN A 383 -18.50 -7.71 29.20
C ASN A 383 -17.22 -8.17 29.91
N LEU A 384 -16.13 -7.41 29.77
CA LEU A 384 -14.83 -7.72 30.41
C LEU A 384 -14.93 -7.68 31.95
N GLU A 385 -15.80 -6.83 32.47
CA GLU A 385 -16.10 -6.72 33.90
C GLU A 385 -17.12 -7.77 34.40
N GLY A 386 -17.61 -8.64 33.50
CA GLY A 386 -18.58 -9.69 33.83
C GLY A 386 -19.99 -9.17 34.14
N ARG A 387 -20.32 -7.95 33.70
CA ARG A 387 -21.57 -7.24 34.03
C ARG A 387 -22.72 -7.48 33.04
N LEU A 388 -22.43 -7.96 31.83
CA LEU A 388 -23.47 -8.28 30.83
C LEU A 388 -24.31 -9.53 31.17
N GLY A 389 -23.84 -10.41 32.06
CA GLY A 389 -24.62 -11.52 32.64
C GLY A 389 -25.39 -12.40 31.63
N ASP A 390 -26.45 -13.06 32.10
CA ASP A 390 -27.42 -13.84 31.29
C ASP A 390 -28.62 -12.96 30.87
N ILE A 391 -28.37 -11.79 30.26
CA ILE A 391 -29.47 -10.94 29.78
C ILE A 391 -30.18 -11.65 28.62
N GLN A 392 -31.46 -12.02 28.82
CA GLN A 392 -32.26 -12.80 27.86
C GLN A 392 -33.20 -11.93 26.99
N THR A 393 -33.26 -10.62 27.22
CA THR A 393 -34.19 -9.69 26.53
C THR A 393 -33.44 -8.47 25.98
N THR A 394 -34.03 -7.82 24.98
CA THR A 394 -33.56 -6.53 24.43
C THR A 394 -34.50 -5.38 24.83
N ASN A 395 -35.56 -5.68 25.60
CA ASN A 395 -36.52 -4.70 26.08
C ASN A 395 -36.07 -4.12 27.42
N THR A 396 -35.68 -2.85 27.43
CA THR A 396 -35.20 -2.13 28.62
C THR A 396 -36.27 -1.92 29.70
N GLN A 397 -37.54 -2.24 29.44
CA GLN A 397 -38.61 -2.18 30.44
C GLN A 397 -38.86 -3.51 31.15
N GLU A 398 -38.23 -4.59 30.70
CA GLU A 398 -38.43 -5.95 31.22
C GLU A 398 -37.32 -6.38 32.19
N ASP A 399 -36.19 -5.68 32.19
CA ASP A 399 -35.05 -5.95 33.06
C ASP A 399 -34.38 -4.63 33.49
N ASP A 400 -34.50 -4.28 34.78
CA ASP A 400 -33.91 -3.08 35.36
C ASP A 400 -32.38 -3.07 35.23
N ASN A 401 -31.73 -4.25 35.23
CA ASN A 401 -30.29 -4.38 35.04
C ASN A 401 -29.88 -4.07 33.59
N LEU A 402 -30.69 -4.48 32.61
CA LEU A 402 -30.49 -4.10 31.20
C LEU A 402 -30.68 -2.59 31.01
N ASN A 403 -31.69 -2.00 31.64
CA ASN A 403 -31.91 -0.55 31.56
C ASN A 403 -30.72 0.25 32.10
N ASP A 404 -30.16 -0.16 33.25
CA ASP A 404 -28.99 0.48 33.84
C ASP A 404 -27.73 0.31 32.98
N ILE A 405 -27.57 -0.86 32.34
CA ILE A 405 -26.49 -1.17 31.40
C ILE A 405 -26.55 -0.28 30.14
N GLU A 406 -27.74 -0.14 29.55
CA GLU A 406 -27.98 0.72 28.39
C GLU A 406 -27.85 2.20 28.74
N ALA A 407 -28.34 2.62 29.91
CA ALA A 407 -28.20 4.00 30.39
C ALA A 407 -26.73 4.38 30.60
N GLU A 408 -25.93 3.47 31.15
CA GLU A 408 -24.48 3.65 31.28
C GLU A 408 -23.80 3.74 29.91
N ALA A 409 -24.10 2.83 28.97
CA ALA A 409 -23.51 2.84 27.63
C ALA A 409 -23.85 4.13 26.87
N ASN A 410 -25.09 4.60 26.95
CA ASN A 410 -25.53 5.86 26.36
C ASN A 410 -24.81 7.07 26.97
N LEU A 411 -24.71 7.15 28.31
CA LEU A 411 -24.08 8.27 28.98
C LEU A 411 -22.55 8.26 28.80
N LYS A 412 -21.90 7.15 29.17
CA LYS A 412 -20.43 7.05 29.11
C LYS A 412 -19.92 7.06 27.67
N GLY A 413 -20.59 6.38 26.74
CA GLY A 413 -20.22 6.38 25.33
C GLY A 413 -20.29 7.79 24.74
N THR A 414 -21.42 8.48 24.94
CA THR A 414 -21.61 9.87 24.46
C THR A 414 -20.59 10.82 25.08
N MET A 415 -20.38 10.76 26.40
CA MET A 415 -19.41 11.62 27.08
C MET A 415 -17.97 11.35 26.64
N THR A 416 -17.62 10.08 26.39
CA THR A 416 -16.29 9.70 25.90
C THR A 416 -16.04 10.26 24.50
N PHE A 417 -17.02 10.11 23.59
CA PHE A 417 -16.93 10.72 22.26
C PHE A 417 -16.83 12.25 22.34
N ARG A 418 -17.64 12.88 23.20
CA ARG A 418 -17.64 14.34 23.38
C ARG A 418 -16.29 14.85 23.88
N ASN A 419 -15.75 14.24 24.93
CA ASN A 419 -14.45 14.61 25.51
C ASN A 419 -13.31 14.45 24.50
N TRP A 420 -13.35 13.40 23.67
CA TRP A 420 -12.40 13.24 22.58
C TRP A 420 -12.53 14.37 21.56
N THR A 421 -13.75 14.71 21.12
CA THR A 421 -13.95 15.84 20.18
C THR A 421 -13.53 17.18 20.76
N ASP A 422 -13.70 17.41 22.05
CA ASP A 422 -13.27 18.65 22.71
C ASP A 422 -11.74 18.72 22.84
N SER A 423 -11.06 17.60 23.11
CA SER A 423 -9.60 17.55 23.11
C SER A 423 -8.98 17.85 21.73
N LEU A 424 -9.71 17.57 20.65
CA LEU A 424 -9.30 17.91 19.29
C LEU A 424 -9.47 19.41 18.98
N ASN A 425 -10.36 20.11 19.69
CA ASN A 425 -10.57 21.56 19.54
C ASN A 425 -9.64 22.38 20.46
N GLU A 426 -9.38 21.92 21.69
CA GLU A 426 -8.48 22.60 22.64
C GLU A 426 -7.00 22.56 22.23
N SER A 427 -6.59 21.59 21.40
CA SER A 427 -5.23 21.48 20.87
C SER A 427 -4.90 22.49 19.75
N ILE A 428 -5.86 23.37 19.38
CA ILE A 428 -5.71 24.43 18.39
C ILE A 428 -5.92 25.83 19.03
N VAL A 429 -5.22 26.20 20.12
CA VAL A 429 -5.00 27.63 20.52
C VAL A 429 -3.67 27.78 21.31
N GLY A 430 -2.72 28.58 20.83
CA GLY A 430 -1.33 28.62 21.33
C GLY A 430 -0.88 29.88 22.10
N ASN A 431 -0.18 29.67 23.23
CA ASN A 431 0.85 30.48 23.93
C ASN A 431 0.75 32.03 24.03
N LYS A 432 -0.41 32.64 23.82
CA LYS A 432 -0.64 34.08 24.03
C LYS A 432 -1.91 34.27 24.85
N ILE A 433 -1.90 35.24 25.76
CA ILE A 433 -3.10 35.71 26.45
C ILE A 433 -3.59 36.93 25.68
N GLU A 434 -4.83 36.90 25.20
CA GLU A 434 -5.52 38.06 24.64
C GLU A 434 -6.47 38.60 25.70
N CYS A 435 -6.42 39.90 25.97
CA CYS A 435 -7.31 40.51 26.94
C CYS A 435 -8.73 40.63 26.37
N ASP A 436 -9.67 39.95 27.02
CA ASP A 436 -11.10 39.92 26.65
C ASP A 436 -11.75 41.31 26.59
N LYS A 437 -11.17 42.30 27.28
CA LYS A 437 -11.70 43.66 27.34
C LYS A 437 -11.18 44.58 26.23
N CYS A 438 -9.93 44.44 25.81
CA CYS A 438 -9.30 45.43 24.91
C CYS A 438 -8.59 44.84 23.69
N GLY A 439 -8.62 43.51 23.52
CA GLY A 439 -8.02 42.79 22.39
C GLY A 439 -6.50 42.89 22.30
N TRP A 440 -5.85 43.43 23.33
CA TRP A 440 -4.39 43.46 23.39
C TRP A 440 -3.88 42.10 23.86
N SER A 441 -2.89 41.55 23.17
CA SER A 441 -2.31 40.26 23.48
C SER A 441 -0.84 40.34 23.86
N TRP A 442 -0.43 39.48 24.80
CA TRP A 442 0.96 39.30 25.23
C TRP A 442 1.32 37.82 25.34
N LYS A 443 2.61 37.51 25.31
CA LYS A 443 3.09 36.14 25.52
C LYS A 443 3.08 35.82 27.02
N ILE A 444 2.72 34.59 27.36
CA ILE A 444 2.72 34.08 28.74
C ILE A 444 4.11 34.28 29.40
N ALA A 445 5.20 34.11 28.65
CA ALA A 445 6.57 34.31 29.16
C ALA A 445 6.91 35.76 29.55
N ASP A 446 6.17 36.74 29.03
CA ASP A 446 6.42 38.17 29.28
C ASP A 446 5.64 38.68 30.51
N GLY A 447 4.77 37.85 31.11
CA GLY A 447 3.80 38.24 32.14
C GLY A 447 4.27 38.21 33.61
N GLY A 448 5.53 37.87 33.89
CA GLY A 448 6.11 37.99 35.24
C GLY A 448 5.28 37.39 36.39
N ASN A 449 5.16 38.14 37.50
CA ASN A 449 4.41 37.74 38.70
C ASN A 449 2.90 38.01 38.61
N ASP A 450 2.42 38.57 37.51
CA ASP A 450 1.05 39.04 37.29
C ASP A 450 0.53 38.58 35.91
N LEU A 451 0.72 37.28 35.65
CA LEU A 451 0.55 36.59 34.36
C LEU A 451 -0.74 36.92 33.59
N PHE A 452 -1.85 37.13 34.30
CA PHE A 452 -3.18 37.31 33.74
C PHE A 452 -3.67 38.77 33.78
N ILE A 453 -2.89 39.70 34.32
CA ILE A 453 -3.27 41.11 34.43
C ILE A 453 -2.87 41.85 33.15
N CYS A 454 -3.84 42.43 32.46
CA CYS A 454 -3.59 43.22 31.26
C CYS A 454 -2.92 44.55 31.59
N HIS A 455 -1.63 44.74 31.27
CA HIS A 455 -0.90 46.00 31.51
C HIS A 455 -1.40 47.21 30.70
N LYS A 456 -2.25 46.97 29.68
CA LYS A 456 -2.85 48.05 28.88
C LYS A 456 -4.13 48.62 29.49
N CYS A 457 -4.94 47.81 30.18
CA CYS A 457 -6.26 48.24 30.68
C CYS A 457 -6.62 47.79 32.09
N GLY A 458 -5.75 47.02 32.75
CA GLY A 458 -5.92 46.52 34.12
C GLY A 458 -6.92 45.38 34.29
N ASN A 459 -7.43 44.78 33.20
CA ASN A 459 -8.37 43.66 33.29
C ASN A 459 -7.65 42.37 33.71
N ASP A 460 -8.22 41.65 34.67
CA ASP A 460 -7.76 40.33 35.11
C ASP A 460 -8.39 39.25 34.24
N ASN A 461 -7.56 38.34 33.73
CA ASN A 461 -7.95 37.26 32.83
C ASN A 461 -7.65 35.88 33.46
N GLU A 462 -7.58 35.80 34.80
CA GLU A 462 -7.44 34.52 35.53
C GLU A 462 -8.61 33.58 35.20
N PRO A 463 -8.34 32.33 34.73
CA PRO A 463 -9.40 31.36 34.44
C PRO A 463 -10.12 30.91 35.71
N ILE A 464 -11.40 31.28 35.87
CA ILE A 464 -12.21 30.87 37.02
C ILE A 464 -12.59 29.40 36.86
N ASN A 465 -12.10 28.55 37.77
CA ASN A 465 -12.44 27.13 37.81
C ASN A 465 -13.23 26.85 39.10
N GLU A 466 -14.55 26.71 39.00
CA GLU A 466 -15.39 26.27 40.11
C GLU A 466 -15.98 24.88 39.83
N ALA A 467 -15.52 23.91 40.62
CA ALA A 467 -16.15 22.60 40.76
C ALA A 467 -16.89 22.49 42.11
N LYS A 468 -18.08 21.86 42.05
CA LYS A 468 -18.83 21.07 43.07
C LYS A 468 -20.26 21.60 43.30
N PRO A 469 -21.21 20.79 43.84
CA PRO A 469 -21.42 19.34 43.73
C PRO A 469 -22.89 18.99 43.33
N TYR A 470 -23.12 17.74 42.93
CA TYR A 470 -24.44 17.19 42.63
C TYR A 470 -25.28 16.97 43.91
N LYS A 471 -26.54 17.44 43.94
CA LYS A 471 -27.62 16.96 44.82
C LYS A 471 -28.98 17.14 44.12
N HIS A 472 -29.69 16.04 43.85
CA HIS A 472 -31.12 16.07 43.51
C HIS A 472 -31.96 16.41 44.75
N LYS A 473 -33.02 17.20 44.57
CA LYS A 473 -34.21 17.21 45.44
C LYS A 473 -35.40 17.89 44.75
N HIS A 474 -36.40 17.08 44.38
CA HIS A 474 -37.82 17.36 44.17
C HIS A 474 -38.30 18.60 43.37
N GLY A 475 -39.18 18.32 42.40
CA GLY A 475 -40.40 19.11 42.19
C GLY A 475 -40.42 19.95 40.91
N PHE A 476 -41.33 19.59 40.00
CA PHE A 476 -41.91 20.49 39.01
C PHE A 476 -42.28 21.83 39.66
N ASP A 477 -41.81 22.97 39.14
CA ASP A 477 -42.37 24.27 39.48
C ASP A 477 -42.77 25.07 38.23
N ASN A 478 -43.95 25.68 38.32
CA ASN A 478 -44.88 26.01 37.24
C ASN A 478 -44.69 27.45 36.72
N LYS A 479 -43.48 27.83 36.31
CA LYS A 479 -43.22 29.17 35.75
C LYS A 479 -42.24 29.15 34.58
N LEU A 480 -42.70 28.64 33.45
CA LEU A 480 -42.19 29.03 32.13
C LEU A 480 -43.33 29.66 31.34
N GLY A 481 -43.21 30.96 31.10
CA GLY A 481 -44.03 31.69 30.13
C GLY A 481 -43.79 31.16 28.72
N LYS A 482 -44.78 31.41 27.85
CA LYS A 482 -45.06 30.75 26.56
C LYS A 482 -43.82 30.54 25.67
N ASP A 483 -43.58 29.27 25.38
CA ASP A 483 -42.64 28.70 24.39
C ASP A 483 -41.14 29.03 24.57
N PRO A 484 -40.45 28.34 25.48
CA PRO A 484 -39.01 28.52 25.73
C PRO A 484 -38.11 27.84 24.70
N PHE A 485 -38.68 27.06 23.78
CA PHE A 485 -37.93 26.22 22.83
C PHE A 485 -38.24 26.53 21.36
N GLY A 486 -39.07 27.55 21.08
CA GLY A 486 -39.38 27.97 19.71
C GLY A 486 -40.07 26.90 18.88
N LEU A 487 -40.78 25.95 19.51
CA LEU A 487 -41.41 24.83 18.80
C LEU A 487 -42.51 25.29 17.84
N ASN A 488 -43.16 26.43 18.13
CA ASN A 488 -44.12 27.04 17.21
C ASN A 488 -43.46 27.74 16.01
N GLN A 489 -42.18 28.11 16.11
CA GLN A 489 -41.40 28.69 15.02
C GLN A 489 -40.90 27.57 14.09
N PHE A 490 -40.41 26.47 14.66
CA PHE A 490 -40.00 25.27 13.90
C PHE A 490 -41.17 24.67 13.10
N ALA A 491 -42.38 24.64 13.68
CA ALA A 491 -43.59 24.18 12.97
C ALA A 491 -44.07 25.15 11.87
N ARG A 492 -43.72 26.45 11.94
CA ARG A 492 -44.00 27.43 10.88
C ARG A 492 -42.97 27.37 9.75
N GLU A 493 -41.71 27.13 10.08
CA GLU A 493 -40.61 27.01 9.11
C GLU A 493 -40.82 25.81 8.16
N ILE A 494 -41.27 24.65 8.66
CA ILE A 494 -41.65 23.50 7.82
C ILE A 494 -42.86 23.80 6.91
N ALA A 495 -43.77 24.69 7.34
CA ALA A 495 -44.93 25.07 6.54
C ALA A 495 -44.59 26.12 5.46
N GLU A 496 -43.54 26.93 5.65
CA GLU A 496 -43.02 27.90 4.67
C GLU A 496 -42.08 27.25 3.64
N GLU A 497 -41.28 26.25 4.04
CA GLU A 497 -40.30 25.56 3.15
C GLU A 497 -40.96 24.72 2.05
N ALA A 498 -42.28 24.46 2.14
CA ALA A 498 -43.06 23.80 1.09
C ALA A 498 -43.40 24.72 -0.10
N LEU A 499 -43.03 26.01 -0.08
CA LEU A 499 -43.42 26.99 -1.10
C LEU A 499 -42.25 27.87 -1.62
N LEU A 500 -41.69 27.46 -2.77
CA LEU A 500 -41.02 28.27 -3.83
C LEU A 500 -39.49 28.64 -3.65
N PRO A 501 -38.77 29.11 -4.70
CA PRO A 501 -37.92 28.30 -5.58
C PRO A 501 -36.45 28.81 -5.74
N GLU A 502 -35.66 28.09 -6.56
CA GLU A 502 -34.23 28.20 -6.89
C GLU A 502 -33.61 29.61 -7.07
N GLU A 503 -32.40 29.83 -6.52
CA GLU A 503 -31.34 30.63 -7.16
C GLU A 503 -29.92 30.28 -6.62
N GLU A 504 -28.92 30.32 -7.51
CA GLU A 504 -27.53 29.78 -7.42
C GLU A 504 -26.53 30.61 -6.60
N VAL A 505 -25.52 29.96 -6.00
CA VAL A 505 -24.24 30.60 -5.57
C VAL A 505 -23.03 29.72 -5.95
N VAL A 506 -22.05 30.31 -6.64
CA VAL A 506 -20.83 29.67 -7.20
C VAL A 506 -19.59 29.97 -6.33
N SER A 507 -18.73 28.98 -6.06
CA SER A 507 -17.39 29.17 -5.43
C SER A 507 -16.29 28.28 -6.08
N SER A 508 -15.12 28.85 -6.35
CA SER A 508 -13.95 28.22 -7.00
C SER A 508 -13.20 27.19 -6.11
N PRO A 509 -12.52 26.16 -6.68
CA PRO A 509 -11.91 25.06 -5.92
C PRO A 509 -10.48 25.34 -5.36
N PRO A 510 -10.03 24.61 -4.31
CA PRO A 510 -8.71 24.74 -3.68
C PRO A 510 -7.55 24.22 -4.56
N MET A 511 -6.35 24.82 -4.42
CA MET A 511 -5.11 24.43 -5.13
C MET A 511 -4.54 23.10 -4.61
N GLU A 512 -4.13 22.21 -5.52
CA GLU A 512 -3.55 20.89 -5.23
C GLU A 512 -2.02 20.92 -5.36
N TYR A 513 -1.28 20.52 -4.31
CA TYR A 513 0.20 20.48 -4.29
C TYR A 513 0.75 19.10 -4.64
N LYS A 514 1.93 19.05 -5.27
CA LYS A 514 2.70 17.82 -5.53
C LYS A 514 4.01 17.81 -4.76
N ILE A 515 4.35 16.68 -4.12
CA ILE A 515 5.54 16.53 -3.29
C ILE A 515 6.57 15.63 -3.98
N TYR A 516 7.82 16.09 -4.04
CA TYR A 516 9.00 15.35 -4.41
C TYR A 516 9.90 15.15 -3.18
N SER A 517 10.10 13.91 -2.76
CA SER A 517 11.00 13.58 -1.62
C SER A 517 12.30 12.94 -2.11
N ASP A 518 13.45 13.39 -1.61
CA ASP A 518 14.69 12.60 -1.73
C ASP A 518 14.62 11.33 -0.87
N MET A 519 15.55 10.42 -1.11
CA MET A 519 15.77 9.20 -0.36
C MET A 519 16.97 9.34 0.60
N ASP A 520 18.17 9.56 0.08
CA ASP A 520 19.40 9.52 0.88
C ASP A 520 19.43 10.70 1.84
N GLY A 521 19.56 10.46 3.14
CA GLY A 521 19.54 11.52 4.16
C GLY A 521 18.15 12.04 4.51
N VAL A 522 17.09 11.49 3.91
CA VAL A 522 15.69 11.86 4.18
C VAL A 522 14.86 10.62 4.59
N LEU A 523 14.79 9.61 3.73
CA LEU A 523 14.12 8.33 4.00
C LEU A 523 15.11 7.25 4.41
N THR A 524 16.30 7.25 3.79
CA THR A 524 17.31 6.20 3.94
C THR A 524 18.60 6.74 4.53
N ASP A 525 19.12 6.01 5.51
CA ASP A 525 20.35 6.33 6.22
C ASP A 525 21.56 5.77 5.44
N PHE A 526 22.01 6.58 4.47
CA PHE A 526 23.16 6.27 3.62
C PHE A 526 24.43 6.10 4.45
N ASP A 527 24.60 6.92 5.49
CA ASP A 527 25.80 6.94 6.33
C ASP A 527 25.92 5.65 7.14
N LYS A 528 24.84 5.17 7.77
CA LYS A 528 24.85 3.86 8.44
C LYS A 528 25.07 2.71 7.48
N SER A 529 24.49 2.77 6.27
CA SER A 529 24.77 1.75 5.24
C SER A 529 26.24 1.76 4.87
N PHE A 530 26.86 2.94 4.73
CA PHE A 530 28.28 3.08 4.45
C PHE A 530 29.17 2.53 5.56
N GLU A 531 28.87 2.85 6.82
CA GLU A 531 29.62 2.36 7.99
C GLU A 531 29.65 0.83 8.06
N LYS A 532 28.56 0.16 7.66
CA LYS A 532 28.52 -1.30 7.57
C LYS A 532 29.62 -1.87 6.67
N TYR A 533 29.89 -1.24 5.53
CA TYR A 533 30.90 -1.72 4.58
C TYR A 533 32.30 -1.17 4.88
N SER A 534 32.40 0.04 5.43
CA SER A 534 33.67 0.67 5.78
C SER A 534 34.27 0.17 7.10
N LYS A 535 33.58 -0.75 7.78
CA LYS A 535 33.90 -1.27 9.12
C LYS A 535 33.89 -0.18 10.19
N GLY A 536 32.85 0.65 10.16
CA GLY A 536 32.56 1.69 11.15
C GLY A 536 33.22 3.04 10.89
N ILE A 537 33.76 3.29 9.69
CA ILE A 537 34.34 4.59 9.32
C ILE A 537 33.28 5.44 8.59
N PRO A 538 32.91 6.63 9.11
CA PRO A 538 31.91 7.47 8.47
C PRO A 538 32.31 7.93 7.05
N PRO A 539 31.35 8.20 6.14
CA PRO A 539 31.59 8.57 4.74
C PRO A 539 32.64 9.66 4.53
N ARG A 540 32.53 10.78 5.26
CA ARG A 540 33.42 11.94 5.13
C ARG A 540 34.85 11.64 5.55
N GLU A 541 35.02 10.86 6.62
CA GLU A 541 36.34 10.46 7.09
C GLU A 541 36.98 9.44 6.14
N TYR A 542 36.18 8.53 5.61
CA TYR A 542 36.63 7.57 4.61
C TYR A 542 37.09 8.26 3.33
N GLU A 543 36.30 9.20 2.78
CA GLU A 543 36.69 9.96 1.59
C GLU A 543 37.97 10.77 1.83
N LYS A 544 38.13 11.37 3.02
CA LYS A 544 39.36 12.11 3.37
C LYS A 544 40.60 11.20 3.42
N LYS A 545 40.43 9.95 3.84
CA LYS A 545 41.54 8.99 4.01
C LYS A 545 41.87 8.22 2.73
N PHE A 546 40.87 7.87 1.93
CA PHE A 546 41.01 6.97 0.78
C PHE A 546 40.68 7.64 -0.57
N GLY A 547 40.28 8.92 -0.54
CA GLY A 547 39.90 9.67 -1.74
C GLY A 547 38.54 9.25 -2.30
N LYS A 548 38.07 10.01 -3.30
CA LYS A 548 36.80 9.73 -3.99
C LYS A 548 36.79 8.38 -4.70
N GLU A 549 37.91 7.97 -5.27
CA GLU A 549 37.99 6.68 -5.97
C GLU A 549 37.82 5.51 -5.00
N GLY A 550 38.54 5.52 -3.86
CA GLY A 550 38.38 4.49 -2.83
C GLY A 550 36.98 4.49 -2.19
N PHE A 551 36.38 5.67 -2.02
CA PHE A 551 35.00 5.80 -1.56
C PHE A 551 34.01 5.05 -2.46
N TRP A 552 34.10 5.26 -3.77
CA TRP A 552 33.21 4.59 -4.73
C TRP A 552 33.59 3.13 -4.94
N GLU A 553 34.87 2.75 -4.85
CA GLU A 553 35.30 1.35 -4.92
C GLU A 553 34.70 0.51 -3.78
N LEU A 554 34.58 1.06 -2.57
CA LEU A 554 33.92 0.38 -1.46
C LEU A 554 32.45 0.06 -1.78
N ILE A 555 31.72 1.07 -2.27
CA ILE A 555 30.29 0.94 -2.58
C ILE A 555 30.09 0.05 -3.80
N ASP A 556 30.79 0.29 -4.90
CA ASP A 556 30.57 -0.40 -6.18
C ASP A 556 31.26 -1.76 -6.25
N GLY A 557 32.36 -1.95 -5.53
CA GLY A 557 33.11 -3.21 -5.48
C GLY A 557 32.57 -4.18 -4.43
N GLN A 558 32.48 -3.73 -3.17
CA GLN A 558 32.07 -4.60 -2.05
C GLN A 558 30.57 -4.54 -1.80
N GLY A 559 29.99 -3.34 -1.75
CA GLY A 559 28.57 -3.13 -1.46
C GLY A 559 27.62 -3.57 -2.57
N LYS A 560 27.97 -3.27 -3.82
CA LYS A 560 27.19 -3.49 -5.04
C LYS A 560 25.72 -3.08 -4.86
N VAL A 561 24.79 -3.92 -5.32
CA VAL A 561 23.34 -3.68 -5.18
C VAL A 561 22.91 -3.81 -3.71
N GLY A 562 23.54 -4.70 -2.95
CA GLY A 562 23.22 -4.96 -1.54
C GLY A 562 23.37 -3.74 -0.65
N PHE A 563 24.35 -2.87 -0.93
CA PHE A 563 24.52 -1.58 -0.23
C PHE A 563 23.25 -0.73 -0.27
N TRP A 564 22.69 -0.57 -1.46
CA TRP A 564 21.56 0.31 -1.70
C TRP A 564 20.23 -0.33 -1.27
N VAL A 565 20.08 -1.64 -1.48
CA VAL A 565 18.88 -2.40 -1.05
C VAL A 565 18.81 -2.51 0.47
N GLY A 566 19.97 -2.64 1.13
CA GLY A 566 20.10 -2.81 2.56
C GLY A 566 20.21 -1.50 3.34
N MET A 567 19.98 -0.34 2.71
CA MET A 567 20.00 0.93 3.45
C MET A 567 18.93 0.91 4.54
N PRO A 568 19.29 1.17 5.81
CA PRO A 568 18.28 1.31 6.85
C PRO A 568 17.46 2.58 6.62
N TRP A 569 16.28 2.61 7.24
CA TRP A 569 15.52 3.86 7.37
C TRP A 569 16.31 4.88 8.19
N MET A 570 16.14 6.17 7.88
CA MET A 570 16.49 7.24 8.84
C MET A 570 15.75 6.99 10.17
N GLU A 571 16.32 7.44 11.28
CA GLU A 571 15.76 7.22 12.62
C GLU A 571 14.30 7.70 12.72
N ASP A 572 14.00 8.86 12.13
CA ASP A 572 12.68 9.47 12.00
C ASP A 572 12.07 9.34 10.59
N GLY A 573 12.71 8.56 9.70
CA GLY A 573 12.32 8.46 8.28
C GLY A 573 10.94 7.85 8.07
N LYS A 574 10.51 6.93 8.96
CA LYS A 574 9.16 6.35 8.92
C LYS A 574 8.09 7.33 9.37
N ASP A 575 8.39 8.18 10.36
CA ASP A 575 7.48 9.21 10.85
C ASP A 575 7.28 10.28 9.78
N TYR A 576 8.38 10.71 9.16
CA TYR A 576 8.37 11.58 7.99
C TYR A 576 7.54 10.98 6.85
N TRP A 577 7.82 9.72 6.46
CA TRP A 577 7.10 9.07 5.37
C TRP A 577 5.61 8.90 5.66
N ASN A 578 5.25 8.49 6.88
CA ASN A 578 3.86 8.32 7.29
C ASN A 578 3.08 9.63 7.22
N TYR A 579 3.74 10.78 7.39
CA TYR A 579 3.12 12.08 7.19
C TYR A 579 2.82 12.33 5.70
N ILE A 580 3.81 12.16 4.82
CA ILE A 580 3.68 12.62 3.42
C ILE A 580 3.01 11.61 2.47
N LYS A 581 2.88 10.34 2.86
CA LYS A 581 2.48 9.24 1.95
C LYS A 581 1.08 9.37 1.35
N ASP A 582 0.19 10.13 2.00
CA ASP A 582 -1.21 10.27 1.60
C ASP A 582 -1.47 11.52 0.72
N TYR A 583 -0.44 12.35 0.46
CA TYR A 583 -0.49 13.42 -0.55
C TYR A 583 -0.03 12.91 -1.94
N ASP A 584 -0.10 13.75 -2.99
CA ASP A 584 0.51 13.45 -4.30
C ASP A 584 2.04 13.46 -4.19
N VAL A 585 2.62 12.34 -3.76
CA VAL A 585 4.05 12.19 -3.50
C VAL A 585 4.73 11.27 -4.53
N GLU A 586 5.86 11.76 -5.07
CA GLU A 586 6.81 10.98 -5.86
C GLU A 586 8.21 11.10 -5.21
N LEU A 587 9.06 10.09 -5.38
CA LEU A 587 10.45 10.17 -4.93
C LEU A 587 11.33 10.75 -6.04
N LEU A 588 12.26 11.63 -5.69
CA LEU A 588 13.22 12.24 -6.61
C LEU A 588 14.63 12.15 -6.01
N SER A 589 15.35 11.10 -6.36
CA SER A 589 16.68 10.81 -5.80
C SER A 589 17.77 10.78 -6.86
N SER A 590 19.00 11.11 -6.46
CA SER A 590 20.15 11.08 -7.36
C SER A 590 20.88 9.74 -7.31
N PRO A 591 20.99 9.02 -8.44
CA PRO A 591 21.80 7.80 -8.49
C PRO A 591 23.29 8.13 -8.54
N SER A 592 24.12 7.20 -8.04
CA SER A 592 25.56 7.25 -8.31
C SER A 592 25.86 7.03 -9.80
N ARG A 593 27.14 7.10 -10.18
CA ARG A 593 27.59 6.79 -11.55
C ARG A 593 27.37 5.32 -11.91
N SER A 594 27.27 4.45 -10.91
CA SER A 594 27.12 3.01 -11.07
C SER A 594 25.66 2.59 -11.26
N GLU A 595 25.46 1.57 -12.09
CA GLU A 595 24.12 1.01 -12.34
C GLU A 595 23.58 0.24 -11.12
N THR A 596 24.45 -0.20 -10.21
CA THR A 596 24.05 -0.85 -8.95
C THR A 596 23.25 0.09 -8.06
N SER A 597 23.57 1.40 -8.07
CA SER A 597 22.84 2.43 -7.34
C SER A 597 21.41 2.59 -7.86
N ARG A 598 21.25 2.65 -9.19
CA ARG A 598 19.91 2.75 -9.81
C ARG A 598 19.05 1.55 -9.48
N LEU A 599 19.62 0.36 -9.60
CA LEU A 599 18.91 -0.89 -9.35
C LEU A 599 18.54 -1.03 -7.87
N GLY A 600 19.50 -0.80 -6.98
CA GLY A 600 19.28 -1.00 -5.56
C GLY A 600 18.33 0.01 -4.93
N LYS A 601 18.35 1.28 -5.36
CA LYS A 601 17.33 2.28 -4.93
C LYS A 601 15.93 1.89 -5.36
N ARG A 602 15.76 1.42 -6.62
CA ARG A 602 14.45 0.94 -7.11
C ARG A 602 13.95 -0.26 -6.30
N LEU A 603 14.84 -1.16 -5.92
CA LEU A 603 14.50 -2.32 -5.09
C LEU A 603 14.19 -1.91 -3.66
N TRP A 604 14.94 -0.97 -3.08
CA TRP A 604 14.64 -0.42 -1.76
C TRP A 604 13.23 0.16 -1.73
N VAL A 605 12.89 1.03 -2.70
CA VAL A 605 11.54 1.62 -2.81
C VAL A 605 10.50 0.54 -3.03
N ARG A 606 10.76 -0.46 -3.89
CA ARG A 606 9.81 -1.56 -4.11
C ARG A 606 9.53 -2.37 -2.84
N ASN A 607 10.55 -2.61 -2.01
CA ASN A 607 10.46 -3.42 -0.81
C ASN A 607 9.84 -2.65 0.37
N ASN A 608 10.13 -1.36 0.49
CA ASN A 608 9.75 -0.54 1.65
C ASN A 608 8.54 0.36 1.37
N LEU A 609 8.37 0.80 0.11
CA LEU A 609 7.38 1.79 -0.35
C LEU A 609 6.67 1.33 -1.64
N PRO A 610 5.99 0.16 -1.63
CA PRO A 610 5.45 -0.43 -2.84
C PRO A 610 4.40 0.47 -3.50
N GLY A 611 4.55 0.69 -4.81
CA GLY A 611 3.62 1.50 -5.61
C GLY A 611 4.02 2.98 -5.74
N ILE A 612 4.99 3.46 -4.96
CA ILE A 612 5.49 4.83 -5.08
C ILE A 612 6.42 4.96 -6.29
N LYS A 613 6.22 6.05 -7.04
CA LYS A 613 7.02 6.34 -8.22
C LYS A 613 8.35 6.96 -7.81
N LEU A 614 9.45 6.38 -8.29
CA LEU A 614 10.82 6.87 -8.10
C LEU A 614 11.39 7.44 -9.39
N HIS A 615 11.78 8.71 -9.35
CA HIS A 615 12.59 9.38 -10.37
C HIS A 615 14.05 9.36 -9.95
N LEU A 616 14.90 8.89 -10.85
CA LEU A 616 16.35 8.92 -10.68
C LEU A 616 16.96 9.98 -11.58
N ALA A 617 17.24 11.14 -11.02
CA ALA A 617 17.79 12.30 -11.72
C ALA A 617 19.08 12.76 -11.05
N GLN A 618 20.10 13.10 -11.85
CA GLN A 618 21.32 13.73 -11.33
C GLN A 618 20.96 14.99 -10.54
N ALA A 619 21.71 15.32 -9.48
CA ALA A 619 21.35 16.39 -8.55
C ALA A 619 21.05 17.73 -9.25
N TYR A 620 21.88 18.11 -10.23
CA TYR A 620 21.70 19.34 -11.02
C TYR A 620 20.47 19.34 -11.95
N ASN A 621 19.86 18.18 -12.20
CA ASN A 621 18.66 18.02 -13.03
C ASN A 621 17.38 17.97 -12.19
N LYS A 622 17.45 17.91 -10.85
CA LYS A 622 16.24 17.87 -10.01
C LYS A 622 15.36 19.11 -10.25
N LYS A 623 15.96 20.29 -10.43
CA LYS A 623 15.24 21.54 -10.74
C LYS A 623 14.32 21.48 -11.98
N ASN A 624 14.53 20.55 -12.90
CA ASN A 624 13.68 20.40 -14.10
C ASN A 624 12.28 19.84 -13.76
N TYR A 625 12.04 19.45 -12.52
CA TYR A 625 10.75 18.99 -12.01
C TYR A 625 10.01 20.07 -11.21
N ALA A 626 10.59 21.27 -11.08
CA ALA A 626 9.99 22.37 -10.31
C ALA A 626 8.84 23.02 -11.08
N GLU A 627 7.72 23.26 -10.39
CA GLU A 627 6.55 24.04 -10.83
C GLU A 627 6.01 24.81 -9.61
N PRO A 628 5.18 25.85 -9.79
CA PRO A 628 4.70 26.69 -8.68
C PRO A 628 4.02 25.95 -7.53
N ASN A 629 3.34 24.82 -7.82
CA ASN A 629 2.68 23.96 -6.83
C ASN A 629 3.48 22.69 -6.48
N HIS A 630 4.74 22.59 -6.92
CA HIS A 630 5.59 21.44 -6.61
C HIS A 630 6.55 21.74 -5.45
N ILE A 631 6.58 20.83 -4.47
CA ILE A 631 7.43 20.89 -3.28
C ILE A 631 8.59 19.91 -3.45
N LEU A 632 9.84 20.32 -3.22
CA LEU A 632 10.99 19.42 -3.06
C LEU A 632 11.43 19.38 -1.60
N ILE A 633 11.55 18.18 -1.05
CA ILE A 633 12.12 17.88 0.27
C ILE A 633 13.44 17.14 0.06
N ASP A 634 14.55 17.75 0.47
CA ASP A 634 15.91 17.29 0.18
C ASP A 634 16.85 17.72 1.31
N ASP A 635 17.82 16.88 1.68
CA ASP A 635 18.80 17.16 2.73
C ASP A 635 19.90 18.15 2.27
N ARG A 636 20.02 18.39 0.96
CA ARG A 636 21.06 19.25 0.39
C ARG A 636 20.56 20.65 0.09
N LYS A 637 21.13 21.62 0.80
CA LYS A 637 20.87 23.06 0.62
C LYS A 637 20.97 23.52 -0.84
N SER A 638 21.99 23.06 -1.58
CA SER A 638 22.19 23.44 -2.99
C SER A 638 21.08 22.95 -3.93
N ASN A 639 20.43 21.83 -3.61
CA ASN A 639 19.30 21.31 -4.40
C ASN A 639 18.06 22.17 -4.17
N ILE A 640 17.83 22.55 -2.90
CA ILE A 640 16.72 23.42 -2.48
C ILE A 640 16.83 24.83 -3.07
N GLU A 641 18.02 25.42 -3.08
CA GLU A 641 18.26 26.73 -3.70
C GLU A 641 17.95 26.69 -5.20
N GLN A 642 18.48 25.71 -5.94
CA GLN A 642 18.21 25.55 -7.37
C GLN A 642 16.73 25.27 -7.68
N TRP A 643 16.02 24.58 -6.78
CA TRP A 643 14.59 24.31 -6.95
C TRP A 643 13.75 25.58 -6.79
N ARG A 644 14.06 26.40 -5.78
CA ARG A 644 13.40 27.69 -5.53
C ARG A 644 13.66 28.67 -6.68
N GLU A 645 14.89 28.72 -7.20
CA GLU A 645 15.23 29.52 -8.39
C GLU A 645 14.44 29.11 -9.64
N ALA A 646 14.08 27.83 -9.75
CA ALA A 646 13.25 27.30 -10.84
C ALA A 646 11.74 27.52 -10.64
N GLY A 647 11.33 28.21 -9.56
CA GLY A 647 9.94 28.59 -9.31
C GLY A 647 9.14 27.59 -8.45
N GLY A 648 9.77 26.54 -7.92
CA GLY A 648 9.12 25.59 -7.02
C GLY A 648 9.30 25.91 -5.54
N ILE A 649 8.59 25.17 -4.69
CA ILE A 649 8.69 25.29 -3.23
C ILE A 649 9.76 24.32 -2.73
N GLY A 650 10.81 24.82 -2.08
CA GLY A 650 11.88 23.96 -1.55
C GLY A 650 11.87 23.91 -0.02
N ILE A 651 11.92 22.71 0.56
CA ILE A 651 12.03 22.44 2.01
C ILE A 651 13.36 21.71 2.27
N LEU A 652 14.24 22.33 3.06
CA LEU A 652 15.49 21.69 3.47
C LEU A 652 15.18 20.70 4.59
N HIS A 653 15.41 19.42 4.35
CA HIS A 653 15.21 18.38 5.34
C HIS A 653 16.34 18.40 6.37
N THR A 654 15.98 18.62 7.64
CA THR A 654 16.90 18.51 8.79
C THR A 654 16.43 17.49 9.82
N SER A 655 15.11 17.30 9.90
CA SER A 655 14.42 16.28 10.67
C SER A 655 13.00 16.13 10.12
N ALA A 656 12.33 15.03 10.45
CA ALA A 656 10.91 14.82 10.19
C ALA A 656 10.07 15.95 10.80
N SER A 657 10.34 16.32 12.05
CA SER A 657 9.57 17.35 12.77
C SER A 657 9.62 18.71 12.09
N ASP A 658 10.81 19.17 11.69
CA ASP A 658 10.98 20.45 11.01
C ASP A 658 10.33 20.46 9.62
N THR A 659 10.47 19.35 8.88
CA THR A 659 9.85 19.18 7.55
C THR A 659 8.33 19.21 7.63
N ILE A 660 7.75 18.47 8.58
CA ILE A 660 6.29 18.42 8.82
C ILE A 660 5.78 19.80 9.21
N LYS A 661 6.50 20.53 10.06
CA LYS A 661 6.14 21.91 10.43
C LYS A 661 6.09 22.84 9.21
N GLN A 662 7.06 22.73 8.30
CA GLN A 662 7.08 23.52 7.07
C GLN A 662 5.94 23.13 6.10
N LEU A 663 5.59 21.84 6.00
CA LEU A 663 4.45 21.38 5.20
C LEU A 663 3.11 21.90 5.75
N LYS A 664 2.90 21.84 7.07
CA LYS A 664 1.69 22.39 7.72
C LYS A 664 1.49 23.88 7.45
N ALA A 665 2.58 24.64 7.38
CA ALA A 665 2.52 26.06 7.05
C ALA A 665 2.03 26.33 5.61
N LEU A 666 2.11 25.34 4.71
CA LEU A 666 1.58 25.39 3.35
C LEU A 666 0.13 24.88 3.25
N GLY A 667 -0.48 24.46 4.37
CA GLY A 667 -1.81 23.84 4.40
C GLY A 667 -1.80 22.35 4.09
N LEU A 668 -0.62 21.70 4.16
CA LEU A 668 -0.46 20.25 3.99
C LEU A 668 -0.34 19.55 5.33
#